data_AF-A0AAV4Y5Z8-F1
#
_entry.id   AF-A0AAV4Y5Z8-F1
#
_cell.length_a   1.000
_cell.length_b   1.000
_cell.length_c   1.000
_cell.angle_alpha   90.00
_cell.angle_beta   90.00
_cell.angle_gamma   90.00
#
_symmetry.space_group_name_H-M   'P 1'
#
loop_
_entity.id
_entity.type
_entity.pdbx_description
1 polymer ?
#
loop_
_entity_poly.entity_id
_entity_poly.type
_entity_poly.pdbx_seq_one_letter_code
_entity_poly.pdbx_strand_id
1 'polypeptide(L)'
;MDFLFNVIFHQVLNGYNSMYPKDQLFCFWASYAPFVLLQKAEGVEALLSTGLLTSHGSKWKSRRRLLTPSFHFEILKDFLPIFNEQSQVLVKRLQKETTKDSTDIVTPITLCSLDIICETTLGISIGAQENKESQYVKSVTRAGEIILERMFKCSHWIDWIFFNFIAVGKELKYHIKVLHDFTISVIHEKKRKLLSGDSEIDTKRKRKALMDLLLEHHLQTKDLTEEDIREEVDTFAFEGHDTTAMGMSWALYLIGLHKNVQEKIHEELDRIFGDDVERHADTNDLKDMQYLDCVLKESQRIYPSVPLIAREITEDTKICGYSIPKGTSCAVHVYLLHRDETVFPNPEKFDPDRFLPENSLNRHPFAYIPFSAGPRNCIGQRFAVMEEKIIVSAVLRNFTLESLDQRDKLPPAPELILRSSQPIRIRIRPRQRLHTGLNILGNLTDFPWTKFHKNGFSFNVFFLQVLSGYGSIFSKFQLFCFWTSYSPFVIFQKAEAVEALISGTKYMKKNWSYNWLHPWLGTGLLTSHGTKWKSRRRLLTPSFHFEILKDFLPIFNEQSQVLVKCLQKDTTKDSTNIVEPITLCSLDIICETTLGVTINAQENSESQYIKSVTRAGEIIMERMLNCWYWIDWIFFNFMEDGKELKNHLKILHDFTLTVIQEKKKKLLSGDPEIGTKRKRKALMDLLLEHHLQTKDLTEEDIREEVDTFAFEGHDTTATGISWALYLIGLHKNVQEKIHEELDRIFGDDIERHADTNDLKDMQYLDYVLKESQRIYPSVPIISREAPENINICGYSIPKGSSCTVHVYLLHRDETVFPNPEKFDPDRFLPENSANRHPFAYIPFSAGPRNCIGQRFAIMEEKIVISTILRNFTLESLDPRDKLPPAPELILRCSQPIRIRIRPRQRLHT
;
A
#
# COMPACT_ATOMS: atom_id res chain seq x y z
N MET A 1 39.67 -10.90 -19.27
CA MET A 1 40.40 -10.59 -18.02
C MET A 1 39.61 -11.01 -16.78
N ASP A 2 38.27 -10.97 -16.80
CA ASP A 2 37.40 -11.37 -15.67
C ASP A 2 37.52 -12.84 -15.25
N PHE A 3 37.82 -13.75 -16.17
CA PHE A 3 38.06 -15.17 -15.84
C PHE A 3 39.39 -15.37 -15.09
N LEU A 4 40.44 -14.63 -15.47
CA LEU A 4 41.74 -14.70 -14.79
C LEU A 4 41.68 -14.05 -13.40
N PHE A 5 40.92 -12.96 -13.27
CA PHE A 5 40.74 -12.24 -12.01
C PHE A 5 39.97 -13.10 -10.98
N ASN A 6 38.85 -13.72 -11.39
CA ASN A 6 38.06 -14.57 -10.50
C ASN A 6 38.77 -15.87 -10.09
N VAL A 7 39.52 -16.50 -11.00
CA VAL A 7 40.25 -17.75 -10.70
C VAL A 7 41.42 -17.51 -9.75
N ILE A 8 42.18 -16.41 -9.93
CA ILE A 8 43.29 -16.06 -9.03
C ILE A 8 42.76 -15.64 -7.66
N PHE A 9 41.69 -14.84 -7.59
CA PHE A 9 41.15 -14.36 -6.30
C PHE A 9 40.52 -15.49 -5.47
N HIS A 10 39.77 -16.42 -6.09
CA HIS A 10 39.16 -17.55 -5.37
C HIS A 10 40.16 -18.61 -4.94
N GLN A 11 41.21 -18.89 -5.73
CA GLN A 11 42.26 -19.84 -5.32
C GLN A 11 43.14 -19.29 -4.19
N VAL A 12 43.39 -17.97 -4.18
CA VAL A 12 44.14 -17.32 -3.10
C VAL A 12 43.32 -17.28 -1.81
N LEU A 13 42.03 -16.95 -1.83
CA LEU A 13 41.22 -16.87 -0.60
C LEU A 13 40.97 -18.23 0.08
N ASN A 14 40.76 -19.31 -0.69
CA ASN A 14 40.48 -20.63 -0.12
C ASN A 14 41.71 -21.32 0.50
N GLY A 15 42.94 -20.98 0.05
CA GLY A 15 44.17 -21.47 0.67
C GLY A 15 44.57 -20.71 1.95
N TYR A 16 44.27 -19.41 2.02
CA TYR A 16 44.80 -18.51 3.07
C TYR A 16 44.13 -18.65 4.44
N ASN A 17 42.86 -19.05 4.52
CA ASN A 17 42.15 -19.20 5.80
C ASN A 17 42.65 -20.37 6.67
N SER A 18 43.45 -21.28 6.12
CA SER A 18 43.96 -22.46 6.84
C SER A 18 45.41 -22.32 7.33
N MET A 19 46.13 -21.25 6.96
CA MET A 19 47.59 -21.22 7.00
C MET A 19 48.22 -20.17 7.95
N TYR A 20 47.46 -19.24 8.53
CA TYR A 20 48.01 -18.14 9.34
C TYR A 20 47.34 -17.99 10.73
N PRO A 21 48.11 -17.78 11.81
CA PRO A 21 47.56 -17.51 13.15
C PRO A 21 46.75 -16.20 13.18
N LYS A 22 45.73 -16.12 14.05
CA LYS A 22 44.86 -14.94 14.25
C LYS A 22 45.59 -13.66 14.70
N ASP A 23 46.89 -13.74 14.97
CA ASP A 23 47.67 -12.70 15.64
C ASP A 23 48.63 -11.95 14.69
N GLN A 24 48.55 -12.18 13.37
CA GLN A 24 49.40 -11.52 12.36
C GLN A 24 48.59 -10.68 11.35
N LEU A 25 49.12 -9.52 10.98
CA LEU A 25 48.57 -8.67 9.92
C LEU A 25 48.69 -9.39 8.56
N PHE A 26 47.58 -9.49 7.82
CA PHE A 26 47.61 -10.04 6.46
C PHE A 26 48.30 -9.05 5.50
N CYS A 27 49.49 -9.40 5.02
CA CYS A 27 50.23 -8.59 4.04
C CYS A 27 49.95 -9.10 2.62
N PHE A 28 49.17 -8.34 1.84
CA PHE A 28 49.02 -8.57 0.40
C PHE A 28 50.07 -7.77 -0.37
N TRP A 29 50.90 -8.44 -1.17
CA TRP A 29 51.73 -7.80 -2.18
C TRP A 29 50.87 -7.54 -3.43
N ALA A 30 50.08 -6.46 -3.41
CA ALA A 30 49.57 -5.90 -4.67
C ALA A 30 50.76 -5.24 -5.38
N SER A 31 50.97 -5.59 -6.66
CA SER A 31 52.06 -5.06 -7.49
C SER A 31 52.27 -3.56 -7.26
N TYR A 32 53.46 -3.24 -6.72
CA TYR A 32 54.03 -1.93 -6.44
C TYR A 32 53.54 -0.82 -7.39
N ALA A 33 52.61 0.04 -6.95
CA ALA A 33 52.54 1.45 -7.35
C ALA A 33 51.48 2.25 -6.59
N PRO A 34 50.19 1.85 -6.48
CA PRO A 34 49.16 2.82 -6.10
C PRO A 34 49.12 3.14 -4.59
N PHE A 35 49.43 2.16 -3.73
CA PHE A 35 49.19 2.28 -2.29
C PHE A 35 50.33 2.92 -1.50
N VAL A 36 51.59 2.70 -1.92
CA VAL A 36 52.77 3.27 -1.25
C VAL A 36 52.88 4.78 -1.49
N LEU A 37 52.26 5.29 -2.57
CA LEU A 37 52.41 6.68 -3.02
C LEU A 37 51.15 7.56 -2.83
N LEU A 38 50.11 7.03 -2.17
CA LEU A 38 49.10 7.84 -1.46
C LEU A 38 49.72 8.73 -0.35
N GLN A 39 51.02 8.57 -0.07
CA GLN A 39 51.82 9.33 0.89
C GLN A 39 51.90 10.84 0.65
N LYS A 40 51.51 11.35 -0.52
CA LYS A 40 51.54 12.78 -0.82
C LYS A 40 50.14 13.30 -1.07
N ALA A 41 49.57 13.93 -0.06
CA ALA A 41 48.36 14.75 -0.13
C ALA A 41 48.50 15.97 -1.08
N GLU A 42 49.63 16.09 -1.79
CA GLU A 42 50.02 17.17 -2.71
C GLU A 42 48.95 17.47 -3.78
N GLY A 43 48.14 16.48 -4.18
CA GLY A 43 47.03 16.68 -5.13
C GLY A 43 45.84 17.49 -4.59
N VAL A 44 45.45 17.26 -3.33
CA VAL A 44 44.35 17.97 -2.66
C VAL A 44 44.84 19.28 -2.06
N GLU A 45 46.09 19.31 -1.56
CA GLU A 45 46.78 20.54 -1.14
C GLU A 45 46.92 21.54 -2.30
N ALA A 46 47.05 21.08 -3.54
CA ALA A 46 47.08 21.99 -4.70
C ALA A 46 45.76 22.78 -4.89
N LEU A 47 44.61 22.22 -4.47
CA LEU A 47 43.30 22.86 -4.57
C LEU A 47 42.90 23.60 -3.29
N LEU A 48 43.09 22.97 -2.13
CA LEU A 48 42.60 23.47 -0.82
C LEU A 48 43.70 24.17 -0.02
N SER A 49 44.92 24.25 -0.57
CA SER A 49 46.09 24.81 0.11
C SER A 49 46.28 24.17 1.49
N THR A 50 46.65 24.93 2.52
CA THR A 50 46.86 24.44 3.88
C THR A 50 45.71 24.78 4.85
N GLY A 51 44.46 24.65 4.39
CA GLY A 51 43.23 24.84 5.17
C GLY A 51 42.96 23.77 6.24
N LEU A 52 41.77 23.79 6.87
CA LEU A 52 41.44 22.91 8.01
C LEU A 52 41.60 21.40 7.71
N LEU A 53 41.32 20.94 6.49
CA LEU A 53 41.41 19.52 6.13
C LEU A 53 42.88 19.05 6.03
N THR A 54 43.69 19.79 5.29
CA THR A 54 45.07 19.44 4.92
C THR A 54 46.12 19.90 5.94
N SER A 55 45.79 20.87 6.81
CA SER A 55 46.73 21.33 7.83
C SER A 55 47.05 20.27 8.89
N HIS A 56 48.26 20.37 9.48
CA HIS A 56 48.78 19.46 10.50
C HIS A 56 49.25 20.21 11.76
N GLY A 57 49.48 19.46 12.85
CA GLY A 57 50.11 19.96 14.07
C GLY A 57 49.43 21.18 14.72
N SER A 58 50.22 22.20 15.05
CA SER A 58 49.77 23.43 15.71
C SER A 58 48.86 24.27 14.82
N LYS A 59 49.12 24.34 13.50
CA LYS A 59 48.25 25.06 12.55
C LYS A 59 46.84 24.48 12.60
N TRP A 60 46.69 23.16 12.41
CA TRP A 60 45.40 22.48 12.50
C TRP A 60 44.68 22.73 13.83
N LYS A 61 45.39 22.59 14.97
CA LYS A 61 44.80 22.79 16.30
C LYS A 61 44.29 24.22 16.49
N SER A 62 45.02 25.21 15.99
CA SER A 62 44.61 26.61 15.99
C SER A 62 43.36 26.83 15.15
N ARG A 63 43.36 26.37 13.89
CA ARG A 63 42.21 26.48 12.97
C ARG A 63 40.96 25.80 13.49
N ARG A 64 41.10 24.56 13.97
CA ARG A 64 39.98 23.80 14.54
C ARG A 64 39.38 24.53 15.74
N ARG A 65 40.22 25.08 16.63
CA ARG A 65 39.76 25.82 17.82
C ARG A 65 39.01 27.10 17.43
N LEU A 66 39.52 27.83 16.44
CA LEU A 66 38.92 29.06 15.95
C LEU A 66 37.54 28.81 15.30
N LEU A 67 37.42 27.75 14.50
CA LEU A 67 36.23 27.51 13.67
C LEU A 67 35.11 26.76 14.42
N THR A 68 35.44 25.93 15.42
CA THR A 68 34.45 25.10 16.15
C THR A 68 33.25 25.89 16.70
N PRO A 69 33.41 27.08 17.30
CA PRO A 69 32.29 27.89 17.79
C PRO A 69 31.25 28.21 16.71
N SER A 70 31.66 28.47 15.47
CA SER A 70 30.79 28.83 14.34
C SER A 70 29.83 27.70 13.93
N PHE A 71 30.13 26.47 14.30
CA PHE A 71 29.30 25.28 14.05
C PHE A 71 28.52 24.83 15.29
N HIS A 72 28.46 25.68 16.32
CA HIS A 72 27.61 25.44 17.48
C HIS A 72 26.12 25.59 17.09
N PHE A 73 25.26 24.77 17.70
CA PHE A 73 23.84 24.68 17.33
C PHE A 73 23.14 26.04 17.37
N GLU A 74 23.40 26.89 18.37
CA GLU A 74 22.79 28.22 18.48
C GLU A 74 23.10 29.15 17.31
N ILE A 75 24.28 29.03 16.68
CA ILE A 75 24.64 29.82 15.49
C ILE A 75 24.05 29.18 14.24
N LEU A 76 24.08 27.84 14.14
CA LEU A 76 23.51 27.13 13.00
C LEU A 76 22.00 27.39 12.82
N LYS A 77 21.28 27.72 13.90
CA LYS A 77 19.87 28.11 13.82
C LYS A 77 19.62 29.31 12.94
N ASP A 78 20.57 30.23 12.88
CA ASP A 78 20.45 31.44 12.06
C ASP A 78 20.47 31.10 10.57
N PHE A 79 20.98 29.94 10.17
CA PHE A 79 21.02 29.51 8.77
C PHE A 79 19.73 28.81 8.30
N LEU A 80 18.80 28.45 9.20
CA LEU A 80 17.53 27.79 8.80
C LEU A 80 16.79 28.51 7.68
N PRO A 81 16.66 29.85 7.69
CA PRO A 81 15.89 30.50 6.64
C PRO A 81 16.60 30.45 5.27
N ILE A 82 17.94 30.41 5.23
CA ILE A 82 18.68 30.16 3.99
C ILE A 82 18.37 28.75 3.48
N PHE A 83 18.42 27.74 4.35
CA PHE A 83 18.07 26.37 3.97
C PHE A 83 16.64 26.28 3.41
N ASN A 84 15.68 26.92 4.07
CA ASN A 84 14.29 26.94 3.61
C ASN A 84 14.12 27.69 2.29
N GLU A 85 14.70 28.88 2.13
CA GLU A 85 14.63 29.66 0.88
C GLU A 85 15.21 28.89 -0.30
N GLN A 86 16.41 28.31 -0.13
CA GLN A 86 17.05 27.50 -1.16
C GLN A 86 16.29 26.20 -1.45
N SER A 87 15.62 25.61 -0.45
CA SER A 87 14.73 24.45 -0.63
C SER A 87 13.53 24.79 -1.52
N GLN A 88 12.97 26.00 -1.39
CA GLN A 88 11.82 26.42 -2.21
C GLN A 88 12.23 26.68 -3.66
N VAL A 89 13.44 27.23 -3.88
CA VAL A 89 14.01 27.34 -5.23
C VAL A 89 14.16 25.95 -5.87
N LEU A 90 14.66 24.98 -5.10
CA LEU A 90 14.78 23.59 -5.54
C LEU A 90 13.42 22.98 -5.86
N VAL A 91 12.41 23.13 -5.00
CA VAL A 91 11.05 22.61 -5.22
C VAL A 91 10.46 23.19 -6.51
N LYS A 92 10.54 24.51 -6.71
CA LYS A 92 10.08 25.17 -7.95
C LYS A 92 10.81 24.65 -9.18
N ARG A 93 12.09 24.32 -9.06
CA ARG A 93 12.87 23.70 -10.14
C ARG A 93 12.37 22.30 -10.45
N LEU A 94 12.19 21.45 -9.43
CA LEU A 94 11.72 20.08 -9.59
C LEU A 94 10.27 20.01 -10.07
N GLN A 95 9.45 21.03 -9.79
CA GLN A 95 8.10 21.15 -10.34
C GLN A 95 8.09 21.11 -11.87
N LYS A 96 9.09 21.74 -12.52
CA LYS A 96 9.25 21.77 -13.99
C LYS A 96 9.67 20.41 -14.55
N GLU A 97 10.16 19.51 -13.70
CA GLU A 97 10.63 18.17 -14.05
C GLU A 97 9.51 17.12 -13.94
N THR A 98 8.35 17.45 -13.33
CA THR A 98 7.24 16.51 -13.07
C THR A 98 6.57 15.91 -14.31
N THR A 99 6.75 16.55 -15.47
CA THR A 99 6.24 16.07 -16.77
C THR A 99 7.23 15.14 -17.48
N LYS A 100 8.49 15.08 -17.04
CA LYS A 100 9.50 14.21 -17.64
C LYS A 100 9.39 12.79 -17.12
N ASP A 101 9.76 11.82 -17.97
CA ASP A 101 9.75 10.41 -17.59
C ASP A 101 10.86 10.03 -16.61
N SER A 102 11.97 10.78 -16.63
CA SER A 102 13.13 10.61 -15.76
C SER A 102 13.90 11.91 -15.58
N THR A 103 14.39 12.15 -14.36
CA THR A 103 15.28 13.26 -14.02
C THR A 103 16.49 12.71 -13.26
N ASP A 104 17.70 13.14 -13.62
CA ASP A 104 18.89 12.90 -12.80
C ASP A 104 18.85 13.83 -11.58
N ILE A 105 18.69 13.25 -10.38
CA ILE A 105 18.47 14.02 -9.16
C ILE A 105 19.75 14.67 -8.62
N VAL A 106 20.92 14.15 -8.99
CA VAL A 106 22.22 14.61 -8.45
C VAL A 106 22.43 16.09 -8.77
N THR A 107 22.26 16.47 -10.04
CA THR A 107 22.56 17.84 -10.48
C THR A 107 21.71 18.91 -9.77
N PRO A 108 20.37 18.82 -9.68
CA PRO A 108 19.57 19.78 -8.92
C PRO A 108 19.97 19.89 -7.45
N ILE A 109 20.29 18.77 -6.79
CA ILE A 109 20.65 18.72 -5.37
C ILE A 109 22.04 19.34 -5.14
N THR A 110 23.03 19.03 -5.98
CA THR A 110 24.38 19.62 -5.90
C THR A 110 24.33 21.14 -6.01
N LEU A 111 23.52 21.69 -6.91
CA LEU A 111 23.39 23.14 -7.07
C LEU A 111 22.69 23.81 -5.90
N CYS A 112 21.69 23.14 -5.31
CA CYS A 112 21.02 23.62 -4.10
C CYS A 112 22.01 23.69 -2.92
N SER A 113 22.78 22.61 -2.70
CA SER A 113 23.78 22.57 -1.63
C SER A 113 24.92 23.57 -1.85
N LEU A 114 25.30 23.82 -3.11
CA LEU A 114 26.29 24.83 -3.45
C LEU A 114 25.80 26.25 -3.14
N ASP A 115 24.56 26.59 -3.49
CA ASP A 115 23.98 27.89 -3.13
C ASP A 115 23.91 28.06 -1.60
N ILE A 116 23.54 27.00 -0.88
CA ILE A 116 23.48 26.99 0.59
C ILE A 116 24.86 27.24 1.20
N ILE A 117 25.90 26.50 0.79
CA ILE A 117 27.23 26.66 1.40
C ILE A 117 27.84 28.02 1.05
N CYS A 118 27.65 28.51 -0.18
CA CYS A 118 28.13 29.83 -0.57
C CYS A 118 27.41 30.93 0.22
N GLU A 119 26.09 30.86 0.39
CA GLU A 119 25.37 31.88 1.12
C GLU A 119 25.70 31.86 2.63
N THR A 120 25.89 30.69 3.23
CA THR A 120 26.22 30.55 4.65
C THR A 120 27.71 30.82 4.97
N THR A 121 28.62 30.45 4.08
CA THR A 121 30.07 30.59 4.27
C THR A 121 30.59 31.93 3.76
N LEU A 122 30.25 32.28 2.52
CA LEU A 122 30.68 33.50 1.86
C LEU A 122 29.72 34.67 2.11
N GLY A 123 28.46 34.43 2.46
CA GLY A 123 27.47 35.51 2.61
C GLY A 123 27.00 36.11 1.29
N ILE A 124 27.21 35.41 0.18
CA ILE A 124 26.78 35.81 -1.17
C ILE A 124 25.89 34.73 -1.76
N SER A 125 24.85 35.13 -2.49
CA SER A 125 24.04 34.22 -3.29
C SER A 125 24.62 34.18 -4.70
N ILE A 126 25.03 33.00 -5.16
CA ILE A 126 25.62 32.83 -6.50
C ILE A 126 24.57 32.42 -7.56
N GLY A 127 23.36 32.04 -7.12
CA GLY A 127 22.27 31.64 -8.00
C GLY A 127 22.59 30.39 -8.83
N ALA A 128 23.34 29.44 -8.28
CA ALA A 128 23.78 28.23 -8.96
C ALA A 128 22.59 27.38 -9.46
N GLN A 129 21.49 27.40 -8.72
CA GLN A 129 20.25 26.74 -9.13
C GLN A 129 19.64 27.33 -10.41
N GLU A 130 19.79 28.64 -10.65
CA GLU A 130 19.21 29.33 -11.80
C GLU A 130 20.19 29.42 -12.98
N ASN A 131 21.49 29.61 -12.71
CA ASN A 131 22.54 29.79 -13.71
C ASN A 131 23.64 28.72 -13.63
N LYS A 132 23.34 27.54 -14.21
CA LYS A 132 24.27 26.40 -14.32
C LYS A 132 25.55 26.69 -15.12
N GLU A 133 25.53 27.72 -15.96
CA GLU A 133 26.63 28.02 -16.88
C GLU A 133 27.73 28.89 -16.27
N SER A 134 27.58 29.26 -15.00
CA SER A 134 28.58 29.96 -14.20
C SER A 134 29.98 29.33 -14.36
N GLN A 135 30.96 30.16 -14.71
CA GLN A 135 32.35 29.76 -14.86
C GLN A 135 32.93 29.17 -13.56
N TYR A 136 32.43 29.63 -12.41
CA TYR A 136 32.80 29.12 -11.09
C TYR A 136 32.34 27.66 -10.92
N VAL A 137 31.06 27.38 -11.17
CA VAL A 137 30.45 26.04 -11.02
C VAL A 137 31.13 25.01 -11.93
N LYS A 138 31.41 25.39 -13.18
CA LYS A 138 32.15 24.54 -14.13
C LYS A 138 33.57 24.24 -13.64
N SER A 139 34.24 25.23 -13.06
CA SER A 139 35.61 25.10 -12.58
C SER A 139 35.71 24.21 -11.34
N VAL A 140 34.75 24.28 -10.41
CA VAL A 140 34.67 23.38 -9.24
C VAL A 140 34.57 21.93 -9.71
N THR A 141 33.60 21.65 -10.60
CA THR A 141 33.33 20.29 -11.10
C THR A 141 34.54 19.72 -11.82
N ARG A 142 35.11 20.47 -12.77
CA ARG A 142 36.23 20.01 -13.60
C ARG A 142 37.53 19.84 -12.81
N ALA A 143 37.79 20.70 -11.82
CA ALA A 143 38.95 20.56 -10.95
C ALA A 143 38.91 19.25 -10.15
N GLY A 144 37.73 18.87 -9.63
CA GLY A 144 37.53 17.60 -8.91
C GLY A 144 37.85 16.37 -9.77
N GLU A 145 37.36 16.34 -11.01
CA GLU A 145 37.63 15.25 -11.97
C GLU A 145 39.12 15.06 -12.25
N ILE A 146 39.85 16.16 -12.47
CA ILE A 146 41.29 16.11 -12.79
C ILE A 146 42.11 15.65 -11.57
N ILE A 147 41.73 16.08 -10.36
CA ILE A 147 42.39 15.63 -9.11
C ILE A 147 42.20 14.12 -8.94
N LEU A 148 41.01 13.61 -9.23
CA LEU A 148 40.75 12.17 -9.21
C LEU A 148 41.58 11.41 -10.24
N GLU A 149 41.63 11.88 -11.48
CA GLU A 149 42.45 11.28 -12.53
C GLU A 149 43.93 11.23 -12.11
N ARG A 150 44.39 12.28 -11.44
CA ARG A 150 45.75 12.40 -10.92
C ARG A 150 46.05 11.41 -9.80
N MET A 151 45.08 11.07 -8.94
CA MET A 151 45.27 10.06 -7.89
C MET A 151 45.63 8.68 -8.47
N PHE A 152 45.03 8.29 -9.59
CA PHE A 152 45.21 6.95 -10.16
C PHE A 152 46.25 6.84 -11.27
N LYS A 153 46.70 7.96 -11.87
CA LYS A 153 47.71 7.96 -12.93
C LYS A 153 49.09 8.36 -12.40
N CYS A 154 49.98 7.37 -12.24
CA CYS A 154 51.34 7.59 -11.73
C CYS A 154 52.17 8.61 -12.55
N SER A 155 51.91 8.74 -13.85
CA SER A 155 52.51 9.77 -14.71
C SER A 155 52.16 11.20 -14.30
N HIS A 156 51.11 11.40 -13.49
CA HIS A 156 50.61 12.70 -13.05
C HIS A 156 51.10 13.09 -11.64
N TRP A 157 51.89 12.24 -10.97
CA TRP A 157 52.29 12.47 -9.57
C TRP A 157 53.41 13.48 -9.41
N ILE A 158 54.30 13.61 -10.39
CA ILE A 158 55.39 14.59 -10.32
C ILE A 158 54.81 15.97 -10.63
N ASP A 159 54.56 16.79 -9.59
CA ASP A 159 54.00 18.15 -9.66
C ASP A 159 54.55 18.97 -10.82
N TRP A 160 55.88 19.07 -10.88
CA TRP A 160 56.55 19.88 -11.89
C TRP A 160 56.26 19.41 -13.32
N ILE A 161 56.17 18.09 -13.55
CA ILE A 161 55.82 17.53 -14.86
C ILE A 161 54.34 17.78 -15.15
N PHE A 162 53.48 17.49 -14.18
CA PHE A 162 52.04 17.59 -14.32
C PHE A 162 51.59 19.02 -14.67
N PHE A 163 51.98 20.01 -13.87
CA PHE A 163 51.51 21.39 -14.07
C PHE A 163 52.17 22.11 -15.26
N ASN A 164 53.37 21.71 -15.68
CA ASN A 164 54.09 22.42 -16.76
C ASN A 164 54.02 21.74 -18.12
N PHE A 165 53.91 20.40 -18.19
CA PHE A 165 54.01 19.63 -19.43
C PHE A 165 52.76 18.84 -19.78
N ILE A 166 51.87 18.54 -18.83
CA ILE A 166 50.66 17.75 -19.08
C ILE A 166 49.45 18.69 -19.28
N ALA A 167 48.69 18.47 -20.36
CA ALA A 167 47.57 19.34 -20.73
C ALA A 167 46.50 19.47 -19.62
N VAL A 168 46.09 18.35 -19.03
CA VAL A 168 45.15 18.33 -17.90
C VAL A 168 45.69 19.02 -16.65
N GLY A 169 47.01 19.04 -16.43
CA GLY A 169 47.61 19.79 -15.31
C GLY A 169 47.57 21.30 -15.53
N LYS A 170 47.72 21.77 -16.78
CA LYS A 170 47.51 23.19 -17.14
C LYS A 170 46.05 23.60 -16.99
N GLU A 171 45.13 22.72 -17.37
CA GLU A 171 43.69 22.89 -17.18
C GLU A 171 43.33 23.02 -15.70
N LEU A 172 43.85 22.14 -14.83
CA LEU A 172 43.66 22.24 -13.38
C LEU A 172 44.18 23.57 -12.83
N LYS A 173 45.36 24.04 -13.28
CA LYS A 173 45.92 25.33 -12.87
C LYS A 173 45.01 26.51 -13.26
N TYR A 174 44.35 26.44 -14.42
CA TYR A 174 43.36 27.43 -14.83
C TYR A 174 42.13 27.42 -13.92
N HIS A 175 41.55 26.24 -13.65
CA HIS A 175 40.37 26.15 -12.79
C HIS A 175 40.66 26.58 -11.35
N ILE A 176 41.79 26.17 -10.76
CA ILE A 176 42.23 26.63 -9.44
C ILE A 176 42.33 28.16 -9.42
N LYS A 177 42.90 28.77 -10.47
CA LYS A 177 42.97 30.22 -10.58
C LYS A 177 41.58 30.87 -10.59
N VAL A 178 40.64 30.34 -11.36
CA VAL A 178 39.25 30.85 -11.40
C VAL A 178 38.60 30.79 -10.01
N LEU A 179 38.79 29.69 -9.28
CA LEU A 179 38.25 29.52 -7.93
C LEU A 179 38.87 30.52 -6.95
N HIS A 180 40.20 30.64 -6.94
CA HIS A 180 40.91 31.58 -6.07
C HIS A 180 40.57 33.04 -6.39
N ASP A 181 40.55 33.43 -7.68
CA ASP A 181 40.23 34.79 -8.11
C ASP A 181 38.82 35.18 -7.65
N PHE A 182 37.87 34.24 -7.74
CA PHE A 182 36.51 34.44 -7.22
C PHE A 182 36.51 34.64 -5.71
N THR A 183 37.08 33.72 -4.93
CA THR A 183 37.13 33.83 -3.46
C THR A 183 37.82 35.11 -3.00
N ILE A 184 38.95 35.48 -3.62
CA ILE A 184 39.69 36.72 -3.32
C ILE A 184 38.83 37.96 -3.61
N SER A 185 38.12 37.99 -4.74
CA SER A 185 37.26 39.12 -5.09
C SER A 185 36.18 39.36 -4.04
N VAL A 186 35.59 38.28 -3.51
CA VAL A 186 34.55 38.31 -2.49
C VAL A 186 35.13 38.76 -1.14
N ILE A 187 36.30 38.25 -0.76
CA ILE A 187 37.03 38.66 0.45
C ILE A 187 37.31 40.17 0.42
N HIS A 188 37.85 40.67 -0.70
CA HIS A 188 38.14 42.10 -0.85
C HIS A 188 36.89 42.97 -0.78
N GLU A 189 35.79 42.55 -1.41
CA GLU A 189 34.52 43.27 -1.36
C GLU A 189 33.98 43.38 0.07
N LYS A 190 33.96 42.26 0.80
CA LYS A 190 33.49 42.22 2.19
C LYS A 190 34.39 43.01 3.13
N LYS A 191 35.71 42.87 3.00
CA LYS A 191 36.67 43.66 3.78
C LYS A 191 36.46 45.16 3.55
N ARG A 192 36.22 45.59 2.31
CA ARG A 192 35.93 46.99 1.97
C ARG A 192 34.67 47.48 2.69
N LYS A 193 33.59 46.70 2.66
CA LYS A 193 32.32 47.01 3.35
C LYS A 193 32.46 47.08 4.88
N LEU A 194 33.26 46.19 5.47
CA LEU A 194 33.57 46.20 6.91
C LEU A 194 34.39 47.43 7.34
N LEU A 195 35.32 47.88 6.50
CA LEU A 195 36.19 49.03 6.78
C LEU A 195 35.54 50.39 6.49
N SER A 196 34.58 50.46 5.55
CA SER A 196 33.93 51.73 5.18
C SER A 196 32.89 52.22 6.20
N GLY A 197 32.56 51.42 7.22
CA GLY A 197 31.56 51.80 8.22
C GLY A 197 30.13 51.91 7.66
N ASP A 198 29.88 51.42 6.44
CA ASP A 198 28.55 51.32 5.81
C ASP A 198 27.69 50.20 6.46
N SER A 199 27.73 50.11 7.79
CA SER A 199 26.90 49.22 8.59
C SER A 199 25.44 49.71 8.72
N GLU A 200 25.02 50.72 7.93
CA GLU A 200 23.63 51.19 7.91
C GLU A 200 22.70 50.42 6.96
N ILE A 201 23.20 49.41 6.23
CA ILE A 201 22.35 48.47 5.48
C ILE A 201 22.62 47.03 5.92
N ASP A 202 22.46 46.72 7.21
CA ASP A 202 22.04 45.37 7.59
C ASP A 202 21.42 45.20 8.99
N THR A 203 20.63 46.18 9.44
CA THR A 203 19.75 45.99 10.60
C THR A 203 18.70 44.88 10.37
N LYS A 204 18.61 44.28 9.17
CA LYS A 204 17.80 43.11 8.83
C LYS A 204 18.55 41.77 8.84
N ARG A 205 19.82 41.64 8.41
CA ARG A 205 20.59 40.40 8.63
C ARG A 205 21.31 40.46 9.97
N LYS A 206 20.64 39.89 10.99
CA LYS A 206 21.28 39.49 12.26
C LYS A 206 22.38 38.41 12.11
N ARG A 207 22.73 37.98 10.89
CA ARG A 207 23.44 36.71 10.63
C ARG A 207 24.84 36.98 10.09
N LYS A 208 25.88 36.61 10.84
CA LYS A 208 27.27 36.67 10.37
C LYS A 208 27.60 35.39 9.61
N ALA A 209 28.08 35.50 8.36
CA ALA A 209 28.62 34.36 7.63
C ALA A 209 29.97 33.94 8.23
N LEU A 210 30.43 32.72 7.93
CA LEU A 210 31.72 32.24 8.45
C LEU A 210 32.89 33.17 8.08
N MET A 211 32.89 33.70 6.86
CA MET A 211 33.90 34.65 6.40
C MET A 211 33.87 35.96 7.19
N ASP A 212 32.72 36.43 7.66
CA ASP A 212 32.63 37.66 8.46
C ASP A 212 33.34 37.49 9.80
N LEU A 213 33.21 36.31 10.41
CA LEU A 213 33.90 35.94 11.65
C LEU A 213 35.42 35.86 11.46
N LEU A 214 35.87 35.28 10.33
CA LEU A 214 37.29 35.18 10.00
C LEU A 214 37.91 36.56 9.72
N LEU A 215 37.18 37.44 9.01
CA LEU A 215 37.60 38.80 8.74
C LEU A 215 37.66 39.66 10.01
N GLU A 216 36.67 39.56 10.89
CA GLU A 216 36.69 40.25 12.19
C GLU A 216 37.89 39.80 13.05
N HIS A 217 38.16 38.49 13.10
CA HIS A 217 39.31 37.97 13.84
C HIS A 217 40.65 38.44 13.25
N HIS A 218 40.77 38.45 11.92
CA HIS A 218 41.93 39.01 11.22
C HIS A 218 42.16 40.49 11.55
N LEU A 219 41.08 41.29 11.59
CA LEU A 219 41.16 42.72 11.91
C LEU A 219 41.51 42.98 13.38
N GLN A 220 41.06 42.12 14.31
CA GLN A 220 41.29 42.28 15.76
C GLN A 220 42.67 41.79 16.21
N THR A 221 43.09 40.60 15.74
CA THR A 221 44.28 39.91 16.27
C THR A 221 45.47 39.96 15.32
N LYS A 222 45.23 40.11 14.00
CA LYS A 222 46.21 39.93 12.92
C LYS A 222 46.91 38.56 12.89
N ASP A 223 46.38 37.57 13.60
CA ASP A 223 46.94 36.20 13.67
C ASP A 223 46.60 35.33 12.44
N LEU A 224 45.68 35.81 11.59
CA LEU A 224 45.34 35.21 10.30
C LEU A 224 45.79 36.13 9.18
N THR A 225 46.26 35.62 8.06
CA THR A 225 46.45 36.40 6.82
C THR A 225 45.20 36.38 5.94
N GLU A 226 45.13 37.21 4.89
CA GLU A 226 44.04 37.10 3.90
C GLU A 226 44.11 35.78 3.12
N GLU A 227 45.33 35.30 2.88
CA GLU A 227 45.57 33.99 2.28
C GLU A 227 44.99 32.89 3.16
N ASP A 228 45.26 32.93 4.46
CA ASP A 228 44.70 32.01 5.44
C ASP A 228 43.16 32.01 5.49
N ILE A 229 42.51 33.17 5.27
CA ILE A 229 41.03 33.24 5.20
C ILE A 229 40.54 32.58 3.91
N ARG A 230 41.20 32.85 2.78
CA ARG A 230 40.90 32.23 1.49
C ARG A 230 41.01 30.70 1.58
N GLU A 231 42.08 30.17 2.19
CA GLU A 231 42.27 28.73 2.37
C GLU A 231 41.08 28.07 3.09
N GLU A 232 40.62 28.66 4.20
CA GLU A 232 39.48 28.12 4.96
C GLU A 232 38.17 28.22 4.16
N VAL A 233 37.95 29.35 3.50
CA VAL A 233 36.75 29.57 2.69
C VAL A 233 36.67 28.59 1.51
N ASP A 234 37.78 28.39 0.79
CA ASP A 234 37.87 27.42 -0.30
C ASP A 234 37.64 25.99 0.21
N THR A 235 38.17 25.67 1.40
CA THR A 235 37.95 24.38 2.09
C THR A 235 36.46 24.14 2.35
N PHE A 236 35.76 25.09 2.98
CA PHE A 236 34.33 24.93 3.28
C PHE A 236 33.44 24.93 2.04
N ALA A 237 33.73 25.80 1.06
CA ALA A 237 32.98 25.85 -0.18
C ALA A 237 33.09 24.52 -0.94
N PHE A 238 34.27 23.90 -0.98
CA PHE A 238 34.47 22.62 -1.66
C PHE A 238 33.91 21.42 -0.88
N GLU A 239 34.24 21.29 0.40
CA GLU A 239 33.88 20.10 1.20
C GLU A 239 32.39 20.08 1.61
N GLY A 240 31.80 21.26 1.80
CA GLY A 240 30.46 21.38 2.38
C GLY A 240 29.30 21.03 1.44
N HIS A 241 29.46 21.26 0.13
CA HIS A 241 28.35 21.05 -0.83
C HIS A 241 28.31 19.63 -1.39
N ASP A 242 29.44 19.12 -1.88
CA ASP A 242 29.45 17.91 -2.71
C ASP A 242 29.17 16.64 -1.87
N THR A 243 29.70 16.61 -0.65
CA THR A 243 29.48 15.49 0.30
C THR A 243 28.02 15.41 0.77
N THR A 244 27.43 16.55 1.12
CA THR A 244 26.04 16.67 1.59
C THR A 244 25.05 16.42 0.44
N ALA A 245 25.31 16.98 -0.74
CA ALA A 245 24.49 16.75 -1.92
C ALA A 245 24.44 15.28 -2.34
N MET A 246 25.57 14.57 -2.27
CA MET A 246 25.61 13.14 -2.57
C MET A 246 24.85 12.33 -1.51
N GLY A 247 24.97 12.69 -0.22
CA GLY A 247 24.20 12.07 0.86
C GLY A 247 22.69 12.19 0.64
N MET A 248 22.22 13.40 0.30
CA MET A 248 20.82 13.64 -0.07
C MET A 248 20.39 12.88 -1.33
N SER A 249 21.24 12.83 -2.35
CA SER A 249 20.95 12.15 -3.62
C SER A 249 20.77 10.64 -3.42
N TRP A 250 21.64 10.00 -2.65
CA TRP A 250 21.50 8.58 -2.27
C TRP A 250 20.28 8.33 -1.39
N ALA A 251 19.97 9.25 -0.47
CA ALA A 251 18.78 9.15 0.36
C ALA A 251 17.50 9.21 -0.49
N LEU A 252 17.37 10.21 -1.37
CA LEU A 252 16.23 10.34 -2.29
C LEU A 252 16.10 9.13 -3.22
N TYR A 253 17.22 8.59 -3.69
CA TYR A 253 17.26 7.35 -4.45
C TYR A 253 16.70 6.15 -3.66
N LEU A 254 17.17 5.94 -2.43
CA LEU A 254 16.70 4.84 -1.59
C LEU A 254 15.21 5.02 -1.20
N ILE A 255 14.79 6.24 -0.88
CA ILE A 255 13.39 6.57 -0.60
C ILE A 255 12.51 6.28 -1.84
N GLY A 256 12.97 6.62 -3.04
CA GLY A 256 12.28 6.35 -4.29
C GLY A 256 12.22 4.86 -4.65
N LEU A 257 13.14 4.04 -4.12
CA LEU A 257 13.15 2.58 -4.31
C LEU A 257 12.22 1.85 -3.33
N HIS A 258 12.00 2.43 -2.14
CA HIS A 258 11.27 1.82 -1.04
C HIS A 258 9.98 2.59 -0.70
N LYS A 259 8.89 2.26 -1.41
CA LYS A 259 7.57 2.92 -1.25
C LYS A 259 7.05 2.94 0.18
N ASN A 260 7.19 1.83 0.91
CA ASN A 260 6.78 1.71 2.31
C ASN A 260 7.53 2.68 3.25
N VAL A 261 8.83 2.92 2.99
CA VAL A 261 9.63 3.89 3.75
C VAL A 261 9.19 5.31 3.40
N GLN A 262 8.95 5.59 2.13
CA GLN A 262 8.45 6.89 1.67
C GLN A 262 7.09 7.24 2.28
N GLU A 263 6.17 6.27 2.38
CA GLU A 263 4.88 6.44 3.06
C GLU A 263 5.02 6.79 4.53
N LYS A 264 5.88 6.09 5.29
CA LYS A 264 6.13 6.42 6.71
C LYS A 264 6.69 7.83 6.87
N ILE A 265 7.58 8.28 5.97
CA ILE A 265 8.09 9.67 5.99
C ILE A 265 6.96 10.65 5.66
N HIS A 266 6.13 10.35 4.66
CA HIS A 266 4.97 11.17 4.33
C HIS A 266 4.00 11.32 5.51
N GLU A 267 3.69 10.24 6.23
CA GLU A 267 2.88 10.26 7.45
C GLU A 267 3.53 11.13 8.55
N GLU A 268 4.84 11.00 8.77
CA GLU A 268 5.60 11.83 9.70
C GLU A 268 5.54 13.33 9.33
N LEU A 269 5.75 13.65 8.05
CA LEU A 269 5.75 15.03 7.57
C LEU A 269 4.33 15.64 7.60
N ASP A 270 3.29 14.88 7.33
CA ASP A 270 1.91 15.36 7.44
C ASP A 270 1.53 15.67 8.89
N ARG A 271 2.01 14.87 9.84
CA ARG A 271 1.83 15.16 11.27
C ARG A 271 2.51 16.46 11.71
N ILE A 272 3.70 16.77 11.17
CA ILE A 272 4.49 17.95 11.55
C ILE A 272 4.03 19.23 10.82
N PHE A 273 3.70 19.13 9.53
CA PHE A 273 3.42 20.29 8.68
C PHE A 273 1.93 20.48 8.34
N GLY A 274 1.08 19.46 8.57
CA GLY A 274 -0.32 19.50 8.17
C GLY A 274 -0.50 19.77 6.68
N ASP A 275 -1.52 20.55 6.33
CA ASP A 275 -1.88 20.87 4.94
C ASP A 275 -1.00 21.98 4.30
N ASP A 276 -0.11 22.63 5.06
CA ASP A 276 0.73 23.72 4.56
C ASP A 276 2.05 23.20 3.97
N VAL A 277 2.09 23.06 2.64
CA VAL A 277 3.29 22.67 1.87
C VAL A 277 4.38 23.75 1.85
N GLU A 278 3.99 25.03 1.98
CA GLU A 278 4.91 26.17 1.84
C GLU A 278 5.54 26.58 3.18
N ARG A 279 4.99 26.12 4.32
CA ARG A 279 5.52 26.41 5.65
C ARG A 279 7.01 26.08 5.74
N HIS A 280 7.81 27.03 6.23
CA HIS A 280 9.22 26.79 6.52
C HIS A 280 9.38 25.86 7.72
N ALA A 281 10.36 24.95 7.64
CA ALA A 281 10.76 24.10 8.76
C ALA A 281 11.52 24.92 9.81
N ASP A 282 11.17 24.73 11.07
CA ASP A 282 11.84 25.32 12.22
C ASP A 282 12.66 24.30 13.03
N THR A 283 13.28 24.75 14.12
CA THR A 283 14.15 23.88 14.94
C THR A 283 13.41 22.78 15.71
N ASN A 284 12.12 22.96 15.99
CA ASN A 284 11.30 21.94 16.64
C ASN A 284 10.90 20.88 15.62
N ASP A 285 10.50 21.29 14.41
CA ASP A 285 10.19 20.38 13.31
C ASP A 285 11.36 19.42 13.04
N LEU A 286 12.59 19.93 13.03
CA LEU A 286 13.81 19.13 12.83
C LEU A 286 14.04 18.05 13.90
N LYS A 287 13.57 18.28 15.13
CA LYS A 287 13.61 17.30 16.22
C LYS A 287 12.51 16.26 16.07
N ASP A 288 11.37 16.65 15.52
CA ASP A 288 10.20 15.79 15.33
C ASP A 288 10.30 14.91 14.07
N MET A 289 11.16 15.26 13.10
CA MET A 289 11.58 14.44 11.96
C MET A 289 12.49 13.27 12.40
N GLN A 290 11.97 12.35 13.21
CA GLN A 290 12.72 11.25 13.82
C GLN A 290 12.90 10.08 12.86
N TYR A 291 11.86 9.71 12.11
CA TYR A 291 11.94 8.63 11.14
C TYR A 291 12.75 9.04 9.91
N LEU A 292 12.58 10.28 9.43
CA LEU A 292 13.47 10.84 8.40
C LEU A 292 14.94 10.82 8.83
N ASP A 293 15.25 11.10 10.10
CA ASP A 293 16.61 10.98 10.65
C ASP A 293 17.16 9.55 10.55
N CYS A 294 16.34 8.55 10.84
CA CYS A 294 16.70 7.14 10.72
C CYS A 294 16.98 6.75 9.25
N VAL A 295 16.17 7.27 8.32
CA VAL A 295 16.31 7.04 6.88
C VAL A 295 17.60 7.68 6.34
N LEU A 296 17.92 8.92 6.74
CA LEU A 296 19.17 9.58 6.37
C LEU A 296 20.38 8.79 6.89
N LYS A 297 20.33 8.32 8.14
CA LYS A 297 21.40 7.52 8.73
C LYS A 297 21.61 6.18 8.01
N GLU A 298 20.53 5.46 7.71
CA GLU A 298 20.63 4.20 6.96
C GLU A 298 21.13 4.44 5.53
N SER A 299 20.75 5.57 4.91
CA SER A 299 21.26 5.94 3.59
C SER A 299 22.77 6.17 3.61
N GLN A 300 23.27 6.92 4.61
CA GLN A 300 24.71 7.13 4.83
C GLN A 300 25.44 5.85 5.30
N ARG A 301 24.75 4.86 5.88
CA ARG A 301 25.32 3.55 6.17
C ARG A 301 25.62 2.79 4.88
N ILE A 302 24.64 2.71 3.98
CA ILE A 302 24.78 1.98 2.71
C ILE A 302 25.71 2.72 1.76
N TYR A 303 25.52 4.02 1.61
CA TYR A 303 26.27 4.90 0.71
C TYR A 303 26.90 6.07 1.50
N PRO A 304 27.96 5.82 2.29
CA PRO A 304 28.68 6.88 2.98
C PRO A 304 29.36 7.79 1.95
N SER A 305 29.11 9.10 2.02
CA SER A 305 29.71 10.07 1.09
C SER A 305 31.24 9.97 1.06
N VAL A 306 31.89 9.70 2.20
CA VAL A 306 33.34 9.44 2.29
C VAL A 306 33.57 7.97 2.64
N PRO A 307 33.91 7.09 1.68
CA PRO A 307 34.00 5.66 1.91
C PRO A 307 35.32 5.21 2.57
N LEU A 308 36.36 6.05 2.54
CA LEU A 308 37.71 5.77 3.01
C LEU A 308 38.32 6.97 3.73
N ILE A 309 38.95 6.75 4.88
CA ILE A 309 39.67 7.80 5.62
C ILE A 309 41.08 7.30 5.94
N ALA A 310 42.11 8.00 5.46
CA ALA A 310 43.51 7.62 5.66
C ALA A 310 44.25 8.49 6.69
N ARG A 311 45.27 7.92 7.34
CA ARG A 311 46.16 8.57 8.31
C ARG A 311 47.58 8.03 8.14
N GLU A 312 48.58 8.85 8.41
CA GLU A 312 49.96 8.39 8.58
C GLU A 312 50.29 8.27 10.07
N ILE A 313 50.94 7.17 10.45
CA ILE A 313 51.39 6.91 11.81
C ILE A 313 52.69 7.69 12.07
N THR A 314 52.67 8.60 13.05
CA THR A 314 53.79 9.52 13.32
C THR A 314 54.87 8.96 14.25
N GLU A 315 54.56 7.87 14.96
CA GLU A 315 55.44 7.16 15.89
C GLU A 315 55.03 5.69 15.95
N ASP A 316 55.98 4.80 16.30
CA ASP A 316 55.68 3.38 16.46
C ASP A 316 54.56 3.20 17.49
N THR A 317 53.49 2.52 17.11
CA THR A 317 52.27 2.42 17.94
C THR A 317 51.72 1.00 17.99
N LYS A 318 50.89 0.71 18.99
CA LYS A 318 50.16 -0.55 19.09
C LYS A 318 48.65 -0.31 18.97
N ILE A 319 48.01 -0.93 17.98
CA ILE A 319 46.55 -0.87 17.76
C ILE A 319 45.99 -2.29 17.83
N CYS A 320 45.05 -2.54 18.74
CA CYS A 320 44.42 -3.86 18.92
C CYS A 320 45.43 -5.03 19.08
N GLY A 321 46.58 -4.77 19.71
CA GLY A 321 47.66 -5.76 19.91
C GLY A 321 48.70 -5.81 18.78
N TYR A 322 48.42 -5.20 17.62
CA TYR A 322 49.34 -5.15 16.48
C TYR A 322 50.31 -3.98 16.59
N SER A 323 51.60 -4.24 16.36
CA SER A 323 52.62 -3.19 16.32
C SER A 323 52.71 -2.61 14.91
N ILE A 324 52.50 -1.30 14.79
CA ILE A 324 52.48 -0.56 13.53
C ILE A 324 53.63 0.46 13.54
N PRO A 325 54.61 0.35 12.63
CA PRO A 325 55.74 1.26 12.57
C PRO A 325 55.36 2.69 12.18
N LYS A 326 56.17 3.65 12.62
CA LYS A 326 56.17 5.03 12.13
C LYS A 326 56.29 5.09 10.60
N GLY A 327 55.56 6.01 9.98
CA GLY A 327 55.51 6.22 8.53
C GLY A 327 54.51 5.31 7.80
N THR A 328 53.82 4.41 8.53
CA THR A 328 52.80 3.54 7.95
C THR A 328 51.51 4.31 7.66
N SER A 329 50.99 4.19 6.44
CA SER A 329 49.65 4.68 6.09
C SER A 329 48.58 3.67 6.53
N CYS A 330 47.70 4.10 7.42
CA CYS A 330 46.55 3.34 7.88
C CYS A 330 45.26 3.93 7.31
N ALA A 331 44.37 3.09 6.80
CA ALA A 331 43.09 3.53 6.25
C ALA A 331 41.91 2.84 6.94
N VAL A 332 40.88 3.62 7.26
CA VAL A 332 39.60 3.15 7.77
C VAL A 332 38.62 3.11 6.62
N HIS A 333 38.23 1.90 6.21
CA HIS A 333 37.20 1.68 5.19
C HIS A 333 35.81 1.81 5.81
N VAL A 334 35.29 3.04 5.87
CA VAL A 334 33.94 3.34 6.38
C VAL A 334 32.89 2.51 5.64
N TYR A 335 33.02 2.36 4.33
CA TYR A 335 32.10 1.57 3.50
C TYR A 335 32.01 0.10 3.91
N LEU A 336 33.14 -0.52 4.30
CA LEU A 336 33.20 -1.91 4.75
C LEU A 336 32.79 -2.03 6.23
N LEU A 337 33.22 -1.08 7.06
CA LEU A 337 32.86 -1.02 8.48
C LEU A 337 31.34 -0.96 8.67
N HIS A 338 30.64 -0.17 7.84
CA HIS A 338 29.18 -0.07 7.85
C HIS A 338 28.46 -1.32 7.32
N ARG A 339 29.20 -2.32 6.84
CA ARG A 339 28.71 -3.62 6.35
C ARG A 339 29.14 -4.80 7.21
N ASP A 340 29.74 -4.54 8.36
CA ASP A 340 30.04 -5.59 9.32
C ASP A 340 28.74 -6.26 9.79
N GLU A 341 28.52 -7.49 9.34
CA GLU A 341 27.30 -8.26 9.62
C GLU A 341 27.13 -8.57 11.12
N THR A 342 28.23 -8.56 11.89
CA THR A 342 28.17 -8.74 13.34
C THR A 342 27.53 -7.53 14.05
N VAL A 343 27.56 -6.35 13.42
CA VAL A 343 26.93 -5.13 13.93
C VAL A 343 25.63 -4.82 13.19
N PHE A 344 25.58 -5.09 11.88
CA PHE A 344 24.44 -4.81 11.01
C PHE A 344 23.99 -6.11 10.30
N PRO A 345 23.12 -6.93 10.93
CA PRO A 345 22.65 -8.18 10.35
C PRO A 345 21.95 -7.95 9.01
N ASN A 346 22.24 -8.73 7.96
CA ASN A 346 21.80 -8.44 6.57
C ASN A 346 22.24 -7.04 6.10
N PRO A 347 23.54 -6.74 6.04
CA PRO A 347 24.08 -5.39 5.84
C PRO A 347 23.72 -4.77 4.49
N GLU A 348 23.35 -5.57 3.50
CA GLU A 348 22.90 -5.08 2.20
C GLU A 348 21.42 -4.70 2.15
N LYS A 349 20.61 -5.06 3.15
CA LYS A 349 19.20 -4.65 3.20
C LYS A 349 19.10 -3.21 3.70
N PHE A 350 18.37 -2.36 2.96
CA PHE A 350 17.99 -1.02 3.43
C PHE A 350 16.90 -1.13 4.49
N ASP A 351 17.26 -0.78 5.72
CA ASP A 351 16.39 -0.90 6.89
C ASP A 351 16.58 0.28 7.85
N PRO A 352 15.78 1.36 7.70
CA PRO A 352 15.84 2.52 8.57
C PRO A 352 15.57 2.20 10.06
N ASP A 353 14.82 1.14 10.35
CA ASP A 353 14.41 0.80 11.72
C ASP A 353 15.64 0.44 12.60
N ARG A 354 16.80 0.12 12.00
CA ARG A 354 18.08 -0.06 12.71
C ARG A 354 18.51 1.16 13.53
N PHE A 355 18.11 2.35 13.11
CA PHE A 355 18.48 3.61 13.76
C PHE A 355 17.43 4.12 14.73
N LEU A 356 16.35 3.37 14.96
CA LEU A 356 15.45 3.63 16.08
C LEU A 356 16.23 3.59 17.41
N PRO A 357 15.86 4.42 18.41
CA PRO A 357 16.56 4.51 19.67
C PRO A 357 16.82 3.15 20.33
N GLU A 358 15.80 2.30 20.38
CA GLU A 358 15.82 0.95 20.95
C GLU A 358 16.77 -0.01 20.22
N ASN A 359 16.89 0.11 18.90
CA ASN A 359 17.73 -0.76 18.05
C ASN A 359 19.18 -0.27 17.96
N SER A 360 19.46 0.91 18.50
CA SER A 360 20.80 1.48 18.60
C SER A 360 21.44 1.23 19.97
N LEU A 361 20.67 0.73 20.94
CA LEU A 361 21.17 0.35 22.26
C LEU A 361 22.21 -0.76 22.10
N ASN A 362 23.37 -0.60 22.74
CA ASN A 362 24.52 -1.53 22.70
C ASN A 362 25.34 -1.57 21.40
N ARG A 363 25.08 -0.70 20.41
CA ARG A 363 25.98 -0.56 19.25
C ARG A 363 27.30 0.09 19.65
N HIS A 364 28.42 -0.47 19.19
CA HIS A 364 29.73 0.14 19.43
C HIS A 364 29.77 1.58 18.84
N PRO A 365 30.23 2.61 19.59
CA PRO A 365 30.15 4.01 19.14
C PRO A 365 30.90 4.31 17.83
N PHE A 366 31.92 3.52 17.50
CA PHE A 366 32.69 3.66 16.26
C PHE A 366 32.23 2.76 15.12
N ALA A 367 31.15 2.00 15.27
CA ALA A 367 30.65 1.14 14.19
C ALA A 367 29.83 1.90 13.13
N TYR A 368 29.39 3.12 13.44
CA TYR A 368 28.71 4.02 12.50
C TYR A 368 29.37 5.40 12.55
N ILE A 369 30.20 5.71 11.55
CA ILE A 369 31.04 6.92 11.50
C ILE A 369 30.99 7.63 10.13
N PRO A 370 29.79 7.96 9.61
CA PRO A 370 29.65 8.66 8.31
C PRO A 370 30.33 10.04 8.29
N PHE A 371 30.50 10.65 9.46
CA PHE A 371 31.16 11.95 9.65
C PHE A 371 32.54 11.81 10.33
N SER A 372 33.15 10.61 10.27
CA SER A 372 34.35 10.25 11.04
C SER A 372 34.13 10.36 12.57
N ALA A 373 35.16 10.05 13.35
CA ALA A 373 35.13 10.12 14.80
C ALA A 373 36.47 10.60 15.39
N GLY A 374 36.44 11.04 16.65
CA GLY A 374 37.61 11.58 17.34
C GLY A 374 37.93 13.04 16.98
N PRO A 375 39.15 13.54 17.27
CA PRO A 375 39.51 14.96 17.11
C PRO A 375 39.40 15.49 15.66
N ARG A 376 39.54 14.60 14.67
CA ARG A 376 39.42 14.88 13.23
C ARG A 376 38.03 14.52 12.67
N ASN A 377 36.99 14.49 13.52
CA ASN A 377 35.62 14.33 13.03
C ASN A 377 35.14 15.56 12.27
N CYS A 378 34.13 15.41 11.41
CA CYS A 378 33.58 16.50 10.62
C CYS A 378 33.07 17.63 11.54
N ILE A 379 33.56 18.85 11.31
CA ILE A 379 33.10 20.04 12.04
C ILE A 379 31.68 20.44 11.63
N GLY A 380 31.33 20.20 10.36
CA GLY A 380 30.06 20.54 9.74
C GLY A 380 28.96 19.50 9.92
N GLN A 381 29.15 18.44 10.72
CA GLN A 381 28.18 17.34 10.86
C GLN A 381 26.75 17.84 11.17
N ARG A 382 26.62 18.79 12.11
CA ARG A 382 25.30 19.34 12.48
C ARG A 382 24.69 20.19 11.37
N PHE A 383 25.52 20.95 10.66
CA PHE A 383 25.10 21.74 9.51
C PHE A 383 24.53 20.82 8.42
N ALA A 384 25.28 19.78 8.04
CA ALA A 384 24.89 18.82 7.02
C ALA A 384 23.56 18.12 7.36
N VAL A 385 23.39 17.63 8.60
CA VAL A 385 22.15 16.96 9.01
C VAL A 385 20.94 17.91 8.98
N MET A 386 21.13 19.19 9.35
CA MET A 386 20.06 20.19 9.27
C MET A 386 19.68 20.50 7.82
N GLU A 387 20.67 20.66 6.94
CA GLU A 387 20.48 20.84 5.51
C GLU A 387 19.74 19.63 4.90
N GLU A 388 20.25 18.41 5.11
CA GLU A 388 19.65 17.15 4.62
C GLU A 388 18.17 17.04 5.02
N LYS A 389 17.83 17.29 6.28
CA LYS A 389 16.44 17.21 6.75
C LYS A 389 15.53 18.25 6.09
N ILE A 390 15.96 19.49 5.97
CA ILE A 390 15.12 20.56 5.38
C ILE A 390 14.91 20.30 3.89
N ILE A 391 15.98 20.00 3.16
CA ILE A 391 15.90 19.78 1.71
C ILE A 391 15.11 18.52 1.39
N VAL A 392 15.41 17.38 2.03
CA VAL A 392 14.68 16.13 1.76
C VAL A 392 13.22 16.24 2.18
N SER A 393 12.91 16.88 3.32
CA SER A 393 11.51 17.09 3.71
C SER A 393 10.77 18.03 2.76
N ALA A 394 11.39 19.11 2.27
CA ALA A 394 10.78 20.01 1.29
C ALA A 394 10.44 19.29 -0.02
N VAL A 395 11.33 18.41 -0.50
CA VAL A 395 11.07 17.56 -1.68
C VAL A 395 9.90 16.61 -1.42
N LEU A 396 9.90 15.87 -0.31
CA LEU A 396 8.86 14.86 0.01
C LEU A 396 7.52 15.46 0.43
N ARG A 397 7.49 16.70 0.91
CA ARG A 397 6.21 17.41 1.14
C ARG A 397 5.47 17.72 -0.15
N ASN A 398 6.19 17.86 -1.26
CA ASN A 398 5.67 18.30 -2.55
C ASN A 398 5.58 17.17 -3.59
N PHE A 399 6.42 16.13 -3.49
CA PHE A 399 6.56 15.12 -4.52
C PHE A 399 6.52 13.69 -3.99
N THR A 400 6.06 12.77 -4.83
CA THR A 400 6.30 11.33 -4.72
C THR A 400 7.39 10.94 -5.70
N LEU A 401 8.34 10.14 -5.25
CA LEU A 401 9.55 9.76 -5.97
C LEU A 401 9.50 8.27 -6.32
N GLU A 402 9.94 7.94 -7.53
CA GLU A 402 10.13 6.57 -7.99
C GLU A 402 11.51 6.43 -8.62
N SER A 403 12.39 5.65 -7.99
CA SER A 403 13.72 5.36 -8.53
C SER A 403 13.60 4.34 -9.65
N LEU A 404 14.17 4.66 -10.82
CA LEU A 404 13.98 3.85 -12.04
C LEU A 404 14.97 2.70 -12.17
N ASP A 405 16.09 2.78 -11.44
CA ASP A 405 17.20 1.84 -11.50
C ASP A 405 17.35 1.09 -10.18
N GLN A 406 17.47 -0.23 -10.27
CA GLN A 406 17.80 -1.08 -9.12
C GLN A 406 19.26 -0.90 -8.72
N ARG A 407 19.61 -1.25 -7.48
CA ARG A 407 20.94 -0.98 -6.89
C ARG A 407 22.09 -1.62 -7.66
N ASP A 408 21.85 -2.77 -8.27
CA ASP A 408 22.82 -3.49 -9.11
C ASP A 408 23.18 -2.73 -10.40
N LYS A 409 22.29 -1.85 -10.87
CA LYS A 409 22.49 -1.03 -12.07
C LYS A 409 23.15 0.33 -11.78
N LEU A 410 23.30 0.69 -10.51
CA LEU A 410 23.97 1.90 -10.05
C LEU A 410 25.19 1.54 -9.20
N PRO A 411 26.24 0.93 -9.79
CA PRO A 411 27.41 0.56 -9.01
C PRO A 411 28.09 1.84 -8.49
N PRO A 412 28.42 1.89 -7.19
CA PRO A 412 29.10 3.03 -6.61
C PRO A 412 30.53 3.10 -7.16
N ALA A 413 30.92 4.30 -7.61
CA ALA A 413 32.28 4.62 -8.03
C ALA A 413 33.04 5.23 -6.84
N PRO A 414 34.15 4.62 -6.40
CA PRO A 414 35.00 5.20 -5.36
C PRO A 414 35.82 6.33 -5.97
N GLU A 415 35.30 7.55 -5.90
CA GLU A 415 36.05 8.77 -6.17
C GLU A 415 36.58 9.38 -4.86
N LEU A 416 36.84 10.69 -4.82
CA LEU A 416 37.06 11.40 -3.55
C LEU A 416 35.85 11.24 -2.61
N ILE A 417 34.66 11.22 -3.19
CA ILE A 417 33.40 10.86 -2.55
C ILE A 417 32.76 9.67 -3.27
N LEU A 418 31.83 8.98 -2.62
CA LEU A 418 31.13 7.84 -3.20
C LEU A 418 30.05 8.32 -4.19
N ARG A 419 30.39 8.36 -5.48
CA ARG A 419 29.47 8.74 -6.56
C ARG A 419 28.77 7.54 -7.17
N SER A 420 27.71 7.78 -7.92
CA SER A 420 27.16 6.78 -8.84
C SER A 420 27.94 6.81 -10.15
N SER A 421 28.27 5.65 -10.70
CA SER A 421 28.89 5.53 -12.02
C SER A 421 27.94 5.85 -13.19
N GLN A 422 26.63 5.93 -12.91
CA GLN A 422 25.58 6.29 -13.86
C GLN A 422 24.64 7.35 -13.25
N PRO A 423 23.92 8.14 -14.06
CA PRO A 423 22.95 9.12 -13.54
C PRO A 423 21.91 8.47 -12.61
N ILE A 424 21.58 9.12 -11.49
CA ILE A 424 20.56 8.62 -10.55
C ILE A 424 19.19 9.05 -11.07
N ARG A 425 18.56 8.20 -11.88
CA ARG A 425 17.29 8.50 -12.54
C ARG A 425 16.12 8.28 -11.59
N ILE A 426 15.44 9.38 -11.27
CA ILE A 426 14.21 9.40 -10.46
C ILE A 426 13.09 10.00 -11.29
N ARG A 427 11.92 9.36 -11.23
CA ARG A 427 10.66 9.94 -11.71
C ARG A 427 9.99 10.70 -10.56
N ILE A 428 9.69 11.97 -10.81
CA ILE A 428 9.15 12.89 -9.82
C ILE A 428 7.70 13.17 -10.19
N ARG A 429 6.76 12.93 -9.27
CA ARG A 429 5.33 13.23 -9.46
C ARG A 429 4.84 14.16 -8.36
N PRO A 430 3.90 15.07 -8.63
CA PRO A 430 3.25 15.84 -7.56
C PRO A 430 2.65 14.88 -6.53
N ARG A 431 2.87 15.16 -5.25
CA ARG A 431 2.33 14.36 -4.15
C ARG A 431 0.83 14.57 -4.05
N GLN A 432 0.06 13.50 -4.17
CA GLN A 432 -1.37 13.52 -3.88
C GLN A 432 -1.56 13.32 -2.37
N ARG A 433 -1.90 14.39 -1.65
CA ARG A 433 -2.21 14.32 -0.23
C ARG A 433 -3.58 13.68 -0.06
N LEU A 434 -3.64 12.53 0.61
CA LEU A 434 -4.87 12.03 1.17
C LEU A 434 -5.19 12.94 2.37
N HIS A 435 -6.17 13.84 2.22
CA HIS A 435 -6.60 14.70 3.32
C HIS A 435 -6.96 13.82 4.53
N THR A 436 -6.16 13.90 5.59
CA THR A 436 -6.33 13.15 6.85
C THR A 436 -7.49 13.70 7.68
N GLY A 437 -7.97 14.90 7.37
CA GLY A 437 -9.36 15.25 7.61
C GLY A 437 -10.21 14.45 6.63
N LEU A 438 -10.87 13.40 7.10
CA LEU A 438 -12.04 12.80 6.46
C LEU A 438 -13.10 13.91 6.36
N ASN A 439 -12.92 14.81 5.40
CA ASN A 439 -13.86 15.85 5.11
C ASN A 439 -15.04 15.09 4.57
N ILE A 440 -16.09 15.01 5.39
CA ILE A 440 -17.21 14.11 5.17
C ILE A 440 -17.74 14.28 3.77
N LEU A 441 -17.52 15.42 3.08
CA LEU A 441 -17.91 15.85 1.73
C LEU A 441 -17.11 15.31 0.52
N GLY A 442 -15.94 14.70 0.70
CA GLY A 442 -15.09 14.25 -0.43
C GLY A 442 -14.61 15.41 -1.33
N ASN A 443 -13.65 15.15 -2.23
CA ASN A 443 -13.25 16.15 -3.23
C ASN A 443 -14.18 16.02 -4.45
N LEU A 444 -14.77 17.12 -4.91
CA LEU A 444 -15.65 17.14 -6.10
C LEU A 444 -14.98 16.63 -7.39
N THR A 445 -13.65 16.55 -7.39
CA THR A 445 -12.84 16.04 -8.52
C THR A 445 -12.77 14.51 -8.57
N ASP A 446 -13.10 13.82 -7.48
CA ASP A 446 -13.14 12.35 -7.39
C ASP A 446 -14.43 11.76 -8.00
N PHE A 447 -15.30 12.61 -8.53
CA PHE A 447 -16.56 12.21 -9.11
C PHE A 447 -16.37 11.36 -10.38
N PRO A 448 -16.98 10.15 -10.45
CA PRO A 448 -16.78 9.20 -11.56
C PRO A 448 -17.17 9.72 -12.95
N TRP A 449 -17.92 10.82 -13.04
CA TRP A 449 -18.46 11.29 -14.33
C TRP A 449 -17.39 11.75 -15.33
N THR A 450 -16.16 11.98 -14.88
CA THR A 450 -15.07 12.56 -15.71
C THR A 450 -14.15 11.52 -16.34
N LYS A 451 -14.26 10.23 -15.98
CA LYS A 451 -13.47 9.13 -16.59
C LYS A 451 -14.40 8.01 -17.09
N PHE A 452 -15.27 8.33 -18.03
CA PHE A 452 -16.15 7.31 -18.61
C PHE A 452 -15.51 6.52 -19.76
N HIS A 453 -15.73 5.21 -19.66
CA HIS A 453 -15.68 4.16 -20.69
C HIS A 453 -14.38 3.92 -21.46
N LYS A 454 -13.58 2.93 -21.01
CA LYS A 454 -12.60 2.25 -21.88
C LYS A 454 -12.50 0.72 -21.82
N ASN A 455 -13.21 0.00 -20.92
CA ASN A 455 -12.92 -1.44 -20.72
C ASN A 455 -14.05 -2.43 -21.09
N GLY A 456 -15.14 -2.03 -21.74
CA GLY A 456 -16.14 -2.99 -22.26
C GLY A 456 -16.93 -3.81 -21.21
N PHE A 457 -16.74 -3.57 -19.90
CA PHE A 457 -17.50 -4.20 -18.82
C PHE A 457 -18.72 -3.36 -18.40
N SER A 458 -19.70 -4.00 -17.76
CA SER A 458 -20.89 -3.33 -17.24
C SER A 458 -20.54 -2.29 -16.17
N PHE A 459 -21.43 -1.31 -15.99
CA PHE A 459 -21.23 -0.24 -15.02
C PHE A 459 -21.11 -0.75 -13.57
N ASN A 460 -21.81 -1.84 -13.23
CA ASN A 460 -21.74 -2.47 -11.92
C ASN A 460 -20.34 -3.04 -11.63
N VAL A 461 -19.68 -3.66 -12.61
CA VAL A 461 -18.29 -4.13 -12.49
C VAL A 461 -17.35 -2.96 -12.19
N PHE A 462 -17.48 -1.88 -12.95
CA PHE A 462 -16.69 -0.68 -12.74
C PHE A 462 -16.89 -0.11 -11.33
N PHE A 463 -18.14 -0.04 -10.86
CA PHE A 463 -18.45 0.44 -9.52
C PHE A 463 -17.77 -0.39 -8.42
N LEU A 464 -17.85 -1.72 -8.50
CA LEU A 464 -17.17 -2.60 -7.54
C LEU A 464 -15.64 -2.45 -7.59
N GLN A 465 -15.07 -2.28 -8.79
CA GLN A 465 -13.63 -2.03 -8.96
C GLN A 465 -13.21 -0.68 -8.36
N VAL A 466 -14.01 0.37 -8.54
CA VAL A 466 -13.76 1.68 -7.92
C VAL A 466 -13.79 1.55 -6.40
N LEU A 467 -14.86 0.97 -5.83
CA LEU A 467 -14.93 0.77 -4.38
C LEU A 467 -13.78 -0.08 -3.85
N SER A 468 -13.35 -1.11 -4.59
CA SER A 468 -12.20 -1.94 -4.22
C SER A 468 -10.88 -1.19 -4.30
N GLY A 469 -10.73 -0.31 -5.29
CA GLY A 469 -9.59 0.60 -5.39
C GLY A 469 -9.52 1.56 -4.20
N TYR A 470 -10.65 2.17 -3.83
CA TYR A 470 -10.75 3.00 -2.62
C TYR A 470 -10.45 2.19 -1.36
N GLY A 471 -11.00 0.98 -1.22
CA GLY A 471 -10.69 0.09 -0.10
C GLY A 471 -9.20 -0.25 0.01
N SER A 472 -8.51 -0.40 -1.12
CA SER A 472 -7.06 -0.62 -1.16
C SER A 472 -6.28 0.62 -0.71
N ILE A 473 -6.66 1.81 -1.21
CA ILE A 473 -6.06 3.10 -0.85
C ILE A 473 -6.24 3.39 0.64
N PHE A 474 -7.43 3.15 1.18
CA PHE A 474 -7.78 3.40 2.57
C PHE A 474 -7.60 2.17 3.47
N SER A 475 -6.89 1.14 3.03
CA SER A 475 -6.78 -0.17 3.70
C SER A 475 -6.25 -0.11 5.13
N LYS A 476 -5.50 0.94 5.49
CA LYS A 476 -5.00 1.18 6.86
C LYS A 476 -6.10 1.70 7.82
N PHE A 477 -7.19 2.25 7.30
CA PHE A 477 -8.26 2.87 8.10
C PHE A 477 -9.44 1.91 8.34
N GLN A 478 -10.08 2.06 9.51
CA GLN A 478 -11.24 1.27 9.89
C GLN A 478 -12.48 1.54 9.01
N LEU A 479 -12.63 2.82 8.64
CA LEU A 479 -13.71 3.31 7.80
C LEU A 479 -13.26 4.47 6.92
N PHE A 480 -13.93 4.67 5.80
CA PHE A 480 -13.74 5.81 4.90
C PHE A 480 -15.09 6.31 4.38
N CYS A 481 -15.15 7.52 3.83
CA CYS A 481 -16.36 8.09 3.27
C CYS A 481 -16.30 8.04 1.75
N PHE A 482 -17.34 7.51 1.13
CA PHE A 482 -17.52 7.43 -0.31
C PHE A 482 -18.77 8.23 -0.70
N TRP A 483 -18.63 9.17 -1.62
CA TRP A 483 -19.75 9.98 -2.09
C TRP A 483 -20.36 9.39 -3.34
N THR A 484 -21.67 9.17 -3.29
CA THR A 484 -22.46 9.02 -4.50
C THR A 484 -23.32 10.27 -4.65
N SER A 485 -23.01 11.08 -5.66
CA SER A 485 -23.66 12.39 -5.84
C SER A 485 -23.61 13.22 -4.54
N TYR A 486 -24.75 13.68 -4.03
CA TYR A 486 -24.83 14.50 -2.82
C TYR A 486 -25.06 13.69 -1.52
N SER A 487 -24.87 12.36 -1.54
CA SER A 487 -25.08 11.52 -0.35
C SER A 487 -23.79 10.82 0.12
N PRO A 488 -23.41 10.94 1.40
CA PRO A 488 -22.27 10.23 1.97
C PRO A 488 -22.62 8.77 2.32
N PHE A 489 -21.77 7.85 1.89
CA PHE A 489 -21.74 6.47 2.33
C PHE A 489 -20.46 6.25 3.16
N VAL A 490 -20.62 6.05 4.46
CA VAL A 490 -19.52 5.70 5.35
C VAL A 490 -19.27 4.20 5.24
N ILE A 491 -18.17 3.81 4.62
CA ILE A 491 -17.80 2.41 4.36
C ILE A 491 -17.00 1.86 5.54
N PHE A 492 -17.47 0.77 6.12
CA PHE A 492 -16.84 0.01 7.20
C PHE A 492 -16.17 -1.23 6.58
N GLN A 493 -14.86 -1.35 6.75
CA GLN A 493 -14.05 -2.40 6.10
C GLN A 493 -13.17 -3.21 7.05
N LYS A 494 -13.04 -2.81 8.33
CA LYS A 494 -12.32 -3.56 9.37
C LYS A 494 -13.26 -4.21 10.37
N ALA A 495 -12.86 -5.37 10.89
CA ALA A 495 -13.72 -6.23 11.70
C ALA A 495 -14.23 -5.56 13.00
N GLU A 496 -13.40 -4.75 13.65
CA GLU A 496 -13.73 -4.05 14.90
C GLU A 496 -14.80 -2.97 14.66
N ALA A 497 -14.69 -2.25 13.53
CA ALA A 497 -15.66 -1.23 13.15
C ALA A 497 -17.00 -1.84 12.72
N VAL A 498 -16.94 -2.97 12.00
CA VAL A 498 -18.11 -3.75 11.63
C VAL A 498 -18.83 -4.28 12.88
N GLU A 499 -18.10 -4.84 13.84
CA GLU A 499 -18.67 -5.28 15.13
C GLU A 499 -19.41 -4.14 15.83
N ALA A 500 -18.77 -2.97 15.94
CA ALA A 500 -19.38 -1.79 16.58
C ALA A 500 -20.70 -1.36 15.90
N LEU A 501 -20.81 -1.54 14.58
CA LEU A 501 -22.01 -1.17 13.82
C LEU A 501 -23.13 -2.21 13.87
N ILE A 502 -22.84 -3.52 13.85
CA ILE A 502 -23.89 -4.54 13.65
C ILE A 502 -24.08 -5.54 14.81
N SER A 503 -23.26 -5.49 15.87
CA SER A 503 -23.41 -6.38 17.03
C SER A 503 -24.72 -6.18 17.80
N GLY A 504 -25.15 -4.92 17.99
CA GLY A 504 -26.29 -4.56 18.81
C GLY A 504 -27.61 -4.28 18.07
N THR A 505 -28.64 -3.91 18.82
CA THR A 505 -29.97 -3.51 18.30
C THR A 505 -30.12 -2.01 18.07
N LYS A 506 -29.05 -1.23 18.29
CA LYS A 506 -29.08 0.24 18.15
C LYS A 506 -29.21 0.67 16.68
N TYR A 507 -28.47 0.03 15.79
CA TYR A 507 -28.36 0.42 14.37
C TYR A 507 -29.16 -0.53 13.47
N MET A 508 -30.47 -0.61 13.72
CA MET A 508 -31.35 -1.61 13.10
C MET A 508 -32.07 -1.13 11.84
N LYS A 509 -32.13 0.19 11.61
CA LYS A 509 -32.80 0.76 10.43
C LYS A 509 -31.89 0.61 9.23
N LYS A 510 -32.42 0.12 8.10
CA LYS A 510 -31.73 0.11 6.81
C LYS A 510 -31.56 1.55 6.32
N ASN A 511 -30.54 1.81 5.49
CA ASN A 511 -30.40 3.14 4.90
C ASN A 511 -31.50 3.38 3.85
N TRP A 512 -31.64 4.64 3.45
CA TRP A 512 -32.69 5.13 2.56
C TRP A 512 -32.73 4.44 1.19
N SER A 513 -31.64 3.86 0.70
CA SER A 513 -31.61 3.16 -0.60
C SER A 513 -32.43 1.87 -0.61
N TYR A 514 -32.71 1.27 0.54
CA TYR A 514 -33.60 0.10 0.63
C TYR A 514 -35.05 0.46 0.29
N ASN A 515 -35.44 1.73 0.31
CA ASN A 515 -36.79 2.16 -0.08
C ASN A 515 -37.09 1.83 -1.55
N TRP A 516 -36.08 1.69 -2.41
CA TRP A 516 -36.28 1.29 -3.80
C TRP A 516 -36.62 -0.18 -3.97
N LEU A 517 -36.44 -0.99 -2.94
CA LEU A 517 -36.96 -2.37 -2.90
C LEU A 517 -38.42 -2.42 -2.46
N HIS A 518 -38.99 -1.36 -1.88
CA HIS A 518 -40.39 -1.36 -1.43
C HIS A 518 -41.41 -1.61 -2.55
N PRO A 519 -41.26 -1.07 -3.78
CA PRO A 519 -42.15 -1.44 -4.88
C PRO A 519 -42.15 -2.94 -5.19
N TRP A 520 -41.08 -3.66 -4.88
CA TRP A 520 -41.00 -5.10 -5.06
C TRP A 520 -41.43 -5.87 -3.80
N LEU A 521 -40.63 -5.78 -2.74
CA LEU A 521 -40.73 -6.60 -1.53
C LEU A 521 -41.62 -5.98 -0.44
N GLY A 522 -42.10 -4.74 -0.68
CA GLY A 522 -42.80 -3.95 0.33
C GLY A 522 -41.96 -3.77 1.60
N THR A 523 -42.65 -3.85 2.74
CA THR A 523 -42.07 -3.76 4.08
C THR A 523 -41.96 -5.14 4.76
N GLY A 524 -41.51 -6.16 4.01
CA GLY A 524 -41.20 -7.50 4.52
C GLY A 524 -40.00 -7.56 5.48
N LEU A 525 -39.54 -8.76 5.82
CA LEU A 525 -38.50 -8.97 6.84
C LEU A 525 -37.17 -8.21 6.57
N LEU A 526 -36.79 -8.05 5.30
CA LEU A 526 -35.55 -7.37 4.89
C LEU A 526 -35.58 -5.86 5.16
N THR A 527 -36.66 -5.20 4.73
CA THR A 527 -36.79 -3.74 4.64
C THR A 527 -37.48 -3.14 5.87
N SER A 528 -38.30 -3.92 6.58
CA SER A 528 -39.00 -3.48 7.79
C SER A 528 -38.05 -3.13 8.94
N HIS A 529 -38.55 -2.26 9.82
CA HIS A 529 -37.84 -1.82 11.02
C HIS A 529 -38.77 -1.71 12.23
N GLY A 530 -38.20 -1.43 13.41
CA GLY A 530 -38.94 -1.24 14.65
C GLY A 530 -39.76 -2.46 15.07
N THR A 531 -40.99 -2.21 15.51
CA THR A 531 -41.92 -3.23 16.03
C THR A 531 -42.39 -4.21 14.96
N LYS A 532 -42.65 -3.75 13.72
CA LYS A 532 -43.03 -4.63 12.60
C LYS A 532 -41.97 -5.71 12.38
N TRP A 533 -40.70 -5.32 12.21
CA TRP A 533 -39.63 -6.28 12.03
C TRP A 533 -39.50 -7.26 13.21
N LYS A 534 -39.53 -6.76 14.45
CA LYS A 534 -39.38 -7.61 15.64
C LYS A 534 -40.50 -8.65 15.73
N SER A 535 -41.74 -8.25 15.38
CA SER A 535 -42.89 -9.16 15.32
C SER A 535 -42.70 -10.21 14.22
N ARG A 536 -42.39 -9.79 12.99
CA ARG A 536 -42.15 -10.70 11.85
C ARG A 536 -41.01 -11.67 12.11
N ARG A 537 -39.85 -11.18 12.57
CA ARG A 537 -38.70 -12.04 12.88
C ARG A 537 -39.04 -13.07 13.94
N ARG A 538 -39.79 -12.70 14.99
CA ARG A 538 -40.24 -13.63 16.03
C ARG A 538 -41.19 -14.69 15.48
N LEU A 539 -42.13 -14.29 14.62
CA LEU A 539 -43.08 -15.21 13.99
C LEU A 539 -42.40 -16.22 13.06
N LEU A 540 -41.42 -15.79 12.29
CA LEU A 540 -40.81 -16.59 11.21
C LEU A 540 -39.62 -17.44 11.68
N THR A 541 -38.90 -17.05 12.74
CA THR A 541 -37.70 -17.79 13.22
C THR A 541 -37.95 -19.27 13.53
N PRO A 542 -39.08 -19.68 14.14
CA PRO A 542 -39.36 -21.09 14.39
C PRO A 542 -39.31 -21.97 13.14
N SER A 543 -39.72 -21.46 11.98
CA SER A 543 -39.74 -22.18 10.69
C SER A 543 -38.35 -22.57 10.18
N PHE A 544 -37.30 -21.91 10.68
CA PHE A 544 -35.90 -22.17 10.33
C PHE A 544 -35.15 -22.90 11.45
N HIS A 545 -35.87 -23.46 12.41
CA HIS A 545 -35.27 -24.32 13.44
C HIS A 545 -34.77 -25.63 12.83
N PHE A 546 -33.67 -26.16 13.34
CA PHE A 546 -32.97 -27.32 12.79
C PHE A 546 -33.87 -28.56 12.61
N GLU A 547 -34.78 -28.82 13.54
CA GLU A 547 -35.72 -29.95 13.43
C GLU A 547 -36.69 -29.81 12.24
N ILE A 548 -37.08 -28.59 11.87
CA ILE A 548 -37.92 -28.34 10.69
C ILE A 548 -37.08 -28.43 9.41
N LEU A 549 -35.84 -27.90 9.42
CA LEU A 549 -34.96 -27.97 8.26
C LEU A 549 -34.64 -29.40 7.83
N LYS A 550 -34.59 -30.36 8.76
CA LYS A 550 -34.44 -31.80 8.42
C LYS A 550 -35.55 -32.31 7.52
N ASP A 551 -36.77 -31.77 7.65
CA ASP A 551 -37.91 -32.17 6.84
C ASP A 551 -37.80 -31.68 5.39
N PHE A 552 -36.87 -30.74 5.09
CA PHE A 552 -36.58 -30.25 3.74
C PHE A 552 -35.50 -31.05 3.01
N LEU A 553 -34.75 -31.92 3.72
CA LEU A 553 -33.71 -32.77 3.11
C LEU A 553 -34.22 -33.60 1.92
N PRO A 554 -35.42 -34.22 1.94
CA PRO A 554 -35.92 -34.95 0.77
C PRO A 554 -36.05 -34.05 -0.46
N ILE A 555 -36.59 -32.83 -0.30
CA ILE A 555 -36.77 -31.87 -1.39
C ILE A 555 -35.41 -31.46 -1.97
N PHE A 556 -34.44 -31.12 -1.10
CA PHE A 556 -33.09 -30.79 -1.56
C PHE A 556 -32.47 -31.91 -2.40
N ASN A 557 -32.59 -33.16 -1.95
CA ASN A 557 -32.05 -34.30 -2.67
C ASN A 557 -32.79 -34.55 -3.99
N GLU A 558 -34.13 -34.55 -3.98
CA GLU A 558 -34.96 -34.79 -5.18
C GLU A 558 -34.66 -33.74 -6.27
N GLN A 559 -34.65 -32.45 -5.91
CA GLN A 559 -34.35 -31.37 -6.85
C GLN A 559 -32.89 -31.39 -7.33
N SER A 560 -31.95 -31.81 -6.47
CA SER A 560 -30.54 -32.02 -6.87
C SER A 560 -30.37 -33.16 -7.88
N GLN A 561 -31.19 -34.21 -7.77
CA GLN A 561 -31.18 -35.31 -8.74
C GLN A 561 -31.80 -34.90 -10.09
N VAL A 562 -32.83 -34.06 -10.07
CA VAL A 562 -33.36 -33.44 -11.30
C VAL A 562 -32.27 -32.60 -11.97
N LEU A 563 -31.54 -31.79 -11.20
CA LEU A 563 -30.41 -31.01 -11.71
C LEU A 563 -29.35 -31.89 -12.36
N VAL A 564 -28.95 -32.99 -11.71
CA VAL A 564 -27.99 -33.94 -12.30
C VAL A 564 -28.49 -34.49 -13.63
N LYS A 565 -29.76 -34.89 -13.75
CA LYS A 565 -30.35 -35.35 -15.01
C LYS A 565 -30.33 -34.27 -16.10
N CYS A 566 -30.51 -33.00 -15.73
CA CYS A 566 -30.37 -31.88 -16.65
C CYS A 566 -28.91 -31.71 -17.11
N LEU A 567 -27.95 -31.75 -16.18
CA LEU A 567 -26.52 -31.61 -16.47
C LEU A 567 -25.92 -32.82 -17.20
N GLN A 568 -26.51 -34.01 -17.08
CA GLN A 568 -26.09 -35.21 -17.85
C GLN A 568 -26.16 -34.97 -19.36
N LYS A 569 -27.18 -34.21 -19.82
CA LYS A 569 -27.35 -33.83 -21.24
C LYS A 569 -26.23 -32.94 -21.76
N ASP A 570 -25.50 -32.30 -20.85
CA ASP A 570 -24.45 -31.33 -21.15
C ASP A 570 -23.05 -31.94 -21.14
N THR A 571 -22.91 -33.21 -20.75
CA THR A 571 -21.63 -33.91 -20.67
C THR A 571 -20.88 -34.04 -22.00
N THR A 572 -21.62 -33.93 -23.13
CA THR A 572 -21.06 -33.94 -24.48
C THR A 572 -20.74 -32.53 -25.00
N LYS A 573 -21.23 -31.47 -24.35
CA LYS A 573 -20.96 -30.09 -24.76
C LYS A 573 -19.52 -29.70 -24.39
N ASP A 574 -18.97 -28.72 -25.13
CA ASP A 574 -17.64 -28.19 -24.82
C ASP A 574 -17.61 -27.41 -23.50
N SER A 575 -18.72 -26.72 -23.19
CA SER A 575 -18.92 -25.94 -21.97
C SER A 575 -20.40 -25.66 -21.71
N THR A 576 -20.77 -25.51 -20.43
CA THR A 576 -22.09 -25.08 -19.97
C THR A 576 -21.95 -23.85 -19.08
N ASN A 577 -22.85 -22.88 -19.24
CA ASN A 577 -22.99 -21.78 -18.28
C ASN A 577 -23.69 -22.31 -17.03
N ILE A 578 -22.97 -22.49 -15.93
CA ILE A 578 -23.50 -23.19 -14.75
C ILE A 578 -24.56 -22.37 -13.99
N VAL A 579 -24.58 -21.05 -14.14
CA VAL A 579 -25.44 -20.15 -13.35
C VAL A 579 -26.93 -20.44 -13.55
N GLU A 580 -27.36 -20.63 -14.80
CA GLU A 580 -28.78 -20.80 -15.12
C GLU A 580 -29.38 -22.11 -14.57
N PRO A 581 -28.79 -23.30 -14.81
CA PRO A 581 -29.28 -24.55 -14.21
C PRO A 581 -29.35 -24.50 -12.68
N ILE A 582 -28.36 -23.89 -12.04
CA ILE A 582 -28.31 -23.77 -10.58
C ILE A 582 -29.41 -22.82 -10.07
N THR A 583 -29.64 -21.71 -10.75
CA THR A 583 -30.70 -20.76 -10.40
C THR A 583 -32.09 -21.39 -10.48
N LEU A 584 -32.33 -22.20 -11.52
CA LEU A 584 -33.59 -22.95 -11.68
C LEU A 584 -33.77 -23.98 -10.55
N CYS A 585 -32.71 -24.70 -10.18
CA CYS A 585 -32.74 -25.68 -9.09
C CYS A 585 -33.06 -25.02 -7.74
N SER A 586 -32.36 -23.94 -7.39
CA SER A 586 -32.62 -23.21 -6.14
C SER A 586 -34.02 -22.59 -6.11
N LEU A 587 -34.58 -22.20 -7.26
CA LEU A 587 -35.96 -21.71 -7.34
C LEU A 587 -36.98 -22.83 -7.06
N ASP A 588 -36.82 -24.01 -7.67
CA ASP A 588 -37.66 -25.16 -7.37
C ASP A 588 -37.58 -25.53 -5.89
N ILE A 589 -36.38 -25.55 -5.33
CA ILE A 589 -36.14 -25.82 -3.90
C ILE A 589 -36.90 -24.83 -3.03
N ILE A 590 -36.74 -23.52 -3.22
CA ILE A 590 -37.38 -22.53 -2.33
C ILE A 590 -38.90 -22.54 -2.48
N CYS A 591 -39.42 -22.74 -3.70
CA CYS A 591 -40.85 -22.81 -3.95
C CYS A 591 -41.48 -24.03 -3.26
N GLU A 592 -40.82 -25.18 -3.30
CA GLU A 592 -41.33 -26.39 -2.64
C GLU A 592 -41.18 -26.34 -1.12
N THR A 593 -40.05 -25.88 -0.58
CA THR A 593 -39.83 -25.87 0.87
C THR A 593 -40.62 -24.77 1.57
N THR A 594 -40.61 -23.56 1.00
CA THR A 594 -41.08 -22.34 1.68
C THR A 594 -42.51 -22.00 1.30
N LEU A 595 -42.82 -22.10 0.00
CA LEU A 595 -44.15 -21.79 -0.52
C LEU A 595 -45.05 -23.05 -0.54
N GLY A 596 -44.47 -24.24 -0.60
CA GLY A 596 -45.19 -25.52 -0.68
C GLY A 596 -45.86 -25.74 -2.04
N VAL A 597 -45.24 -25.25 -3.12
CA VAL A 597 -45.70 -25.44 -4.50
C VAL A 597 -44.55 -25.93 -5.38
N THR A 598 -44.86 -26.91 -6.25
CA THR A 598 -43.94 -27.42 -7.26
C THR A 598 -44.15 -26.65 -8.55
N ILE A 599 -43.09 -26.02 -9.08
CA ILE A 599 -43.15 -25.22 -10.32
C ILE A 599 -42.42 -25.89 -11.49
N ASN A 600 -41.54 -26.87 -11.22
CA ASN A 600 -40.72 -27.58 -12.22
C ASN A 600 -39.91 -26.63 -13.12
N ALA A 601 -39.29 -25.61 -12.54
CA ALA A 601 -38.52 -24.60 -13.26
C ALA A 601 -37.34 -25.21 -14.02
N GLN A 602 -36.69 -26.24 -13.47
CA GLN A 602 -35.55 -26.91 -14.12
C GLN A 602 -35.89 -27.56 -15.47
N GLU A 603 -37.17 -27.87 -15.74
CA GLU A 603 -37.62 -28.42 -17.02
C GLU A 603 -38.02 -27.34 -18.04
N ASN A 604 -38.12 -26.07 -17.61
CA ASN A 604 -38.55 -24.94 -18.43
C ASN A 604 -37.59 -23.75 -18.29
N SER A 605 -36.56 -23.72 -19.15
CA SER A 605 -35.51 -22.68 -19.15
C SER A 605 -36.01 -21.27 -19.47
N GLU A 606 -37.23 -21.11 -20.00
CA GLU A 606 -37.80 -19.82 -20.40
C GLU A 606 -38.66 -19.16 -19.31
N SER A 607 -38.31 -19.36 -18.03
CA SER A 607 -39.05 -18.77 -16.91
C SER A 607 -38.99 -17.24 -16.94
N GLN A 608 -40.13 -16.60 -17.26
CA GLN A 608 -40.27 -15.15 -17.25
C GLN A 608 -40.04 -14.54 -15.87
N TYR A 609 -40.26 -15.31 -14.80
CA TYR A 609 -40.00 -14.90 -13.42
C TYR A 609 -38.51 -14.63 -13.18
N ILE A 610 -37.63 -15.56 -13.53
CA ILE A 610 -36.17 -15.42 -13.31
C ILE A 610 -35.57 -14.28 -14.12
N LYS A 611 -36.01 -14.15 -15.38
CA LYS A 611 -35.61 -13.01 -16.24
C LYS A 611 -36.03 -11.68 -15.60
N SER A 612 -37.22 -11.63 -15.00
CA SER A 612 -37.73 -10.45 -14.31
C SER A 612 -37.02 -10.16 -12.99
N VAL A 613 -36.65 -11.18 -12.20
CA VAL A 613 -35.85 -11.03 -10.98
C VAL A 613 -34.49 -10.42 -11.32
N THR A 614 -33.80 -11.01 -12.30
CA THR A 614 -32.45 -10.57 -12.72
C THR A 614 -32.49 -9.12 -13.20
N ARG A 615 -33.39 -8.80 -14.15
CA ARG A 615 -33.48 -7.45 -14.73
C ARG A 615 -33.96 -6.40 -13.71
N ALA A 616 -34.90 -6.75 -12.82
CA ALA A 616 -35.31 -5.85 -11.75
C ALA A 616 -34.14 -5.54 -10.79
N GLY A 617 -33.33 -6.53 -10.45
CA GLY A 617 -32.13 -6.35 -9.63
C GLY A 617 -31.09 -5.42 -10.25
N GLU A 618 -30.81 -5.60 -11.56
CA GLU A 618 -29.94 -4.72 -12.34
C GLU A 618 -30.42 -3.26 -12.30
N ILE A 619 -31.69 -3.02 -12.66
CA ILE A 619 -32.28 -1.67 -12.71
C ILE A 619 -32.23 -1.00 -11.32
N ILE A 620 -32.51 -1.74 -10.25
CA ILE A 620 -32.46 -1.22 -8.88
C ILE A 620 -31.02 -0.83 -8.49
N MET A 621 -30.01 -1.58 -8.93
CA MET A 621 -28.61 -1.23 -8.69
C MET A 621 -28.14 -0.05 -9.55
N GLU A 622 -28.52 0.02 -10.81
CA GLU A 622 -28.26 1.19 -11.68
C GLU A 622 -28.88 2.45 -11.07
N ARG A 623 -30.10 2.33 -10.53
CA ARG A 623 -30.79 3.39 -9.78
C ARG A 623 -30.01 3.85 -8.55
N MET A 624 -29.32 2.95 -7.85
CA MET A 624 -28.50 3.32 -6.69
C MET A 624 -27.34 4.26 -7.02
N LEU A 625 -26.82 4.13 -8.23
CA LEU A 625 -25.59 4.81 -8.63
C LEU A 625 -25.83 6.03 -9.51
N ASN A 626 -27.05 6.19 -10.04
CA ASN A 626 -27.44 7.31 -10.88
C ASN A 626 -28.40 8.26 -10.14
N CYS A 627 -27.93 9.42 -9.71
CA CYS A 627 -28.73 10.36 -8.91
C CYS A 627 -29.96 10.90 -9.63
N TRP A 628 -29.99 10.88 -10.97
CA TRP A 628 -31.17 11.25 -11.75
C TRP A 628 -32.32 10.26 -11.55
N TYR A 629 -32.02 9.02 -11.18
CA TYR A 629 -33.01 7.97 -10.94
C TYR A 629 -33.56 7.99 -9.51
N TRP A 630 -33.01 8.82 -8.60
CA TRP A 630 -33.40 8.81 -7.19
C TRP A 630 -34.78 9.42 -6.95
N ILE A 631 -35.23 10.33 -7.82
CA ILE A 631 -36.56 10.95 -7.73
C ILE A 631 -37.59 9.99 -8.34
N ASP A 632 -38.39 9.33 -7.48
CA ASP A 632 -39.41 8.33 -7.89
C ASP A 632 -40.31 8.83 -9.02
N TRP A 633 -40.79 10.07 -8.92
CA TRP A 633 -41.67 10.64 -9.95
C TRP A 633 -40.99 10.76 -11.32
N ILE A 634 -39.71 11.14 -11.36
CA ILE A 634 -38.96 11.22 -12.63
C ILE A 634 -38.72 9.81 -13.16
N PHE A 635 -38.20 8.94 -12.30
CA PHE A 635 -37.83 7.57 -12.66
C PHE A 635 -39.02 6.80 -13.25
N PHE A 636 -40.17 6.77 -12.57
CA PHE A 636 -41.30 5.94 -12.96
C PHE A 636 -42.18 6.51 -14.08
N ASN A 637 -42.07 7.81 -14.40
CA ASN A 637 -42.90 8.45 -15.43
C ASN A 637 -42.13 8.82 -16.71
N PHE A 638 -40.86 9.22 -16.59
CA PHE A 638 -40.08 9.74 -17.72
C PHE A 638 -38.95 8.81 -18.16
N MET A 639 -38.39 7.99 -17.28
CA MET A 639 -37.29 7.08 -17.64
C MET A 639 -37.83 5.76 -18.20
N GLU A 640 -37.10 5.18 -19.15
CA GLU A 640 -37.44 3.88 -19.76
C GLU A 640 -37.27 2.75 -18.75
N ASP A 641 -36.15 2.72 -18.02
CA ASP A 641 -35.88 1.71 -16.98
C ASP A 641 -36.96 1.69 -15.89
N GLY A 642 -37.56 2.83 -15.55
CA GLY A 642 -38.65 2.88 -14.57
C GLY A 642 -39.96 2.30 -15.09
N LYS A 643 -40.24 2.39 -16.39
CA LYS A 643 -41.39 1.72 -17.03
C LYS A 643 -41.12 0.23 -17.17
N GLU A 644 -39.90 -0.15 -17.53
CA GLU A 644 -39.44 -1.53 -17.60
C GLU A 644 -39.57 -2.22 -16.23
N LEU A 645 -39.08 -1.57 -15.16
CA LEU A 645 -39.19 -2.08 -13.80
C LEU A 645 -40.65 -2.33 -13.42
N LYS A 646 -41.58 -1.42 -13.72
CA LYS A 646 -43.03 -1.63 -13.45
C LYS A 646 -43.58 -2.90 -14.12
N ASN A 647 -43.14 -3.20 -15.34
CA ASN A 647 -43.57 -4.40 -16.05
C ASN A 647 -43.03 -5.68 -15.38
N HIS A 648 -41.74 -5.66 -14.98
CA HIS A 648 -41.15 -6.78 -14.24
C HIS A 648 -41.80 -6.98 -12.87
N LEU A 649 -42.02 -5.90 -12.11
CA LEU A 649 -42.70 -5.98 -10.82
C LEU A 649 -44.09 -6.61 -10.93
N LYS A 650 -44.84 -6.27 -11.98
CA LYS A 650 -46.14 -6.91 -12.24
C LYS A 650 -46.02 -8.43 -12.38
N ILE A 651 -45.04 -8.91 -13.17
CA ILE A 651 -44.80 -10.35 -13.35
C ILE A 651 -44.43 -11.02 -12.02
N LEU A 652 -43.57 -10.37 -11.23
CA LEU A 652 -43.12 -10.89 -9.94
C LEU A 652 -44.28 -10.99 -8.93
N HIS A 653 -45.12 -9.96 -8.86
CA HIS A 653 -46.30 -9.94 -7.98
C HIS A 653 -47.40 -10.88 -8.46
N ASP A 654 -47.66 -10.96 -9.77
CA ASP A 654 -48.66 -11.87 -10.33
C ASP A 654 -48.30 -13.33 -10.00
N PHE A 655 -47.01 -13.69 -10.04
CA PHE A 655 -46.52 -15.00 -9.63
C PHE A 655 -46.83 -15.29 -8.16
N THR A 656 -46.41 -14.42 -7.23
CA THR A 656 -46.59 -14.68 -5.80
C THR A 656 -48.05 -14.59 -5.35
N LEU A 657 -48.83 -13.69 -5.93
CA LEU A 657 -50.27 -13.61 -5.69
C LEU A 657 -51.00 -14.87 -6.16
N THR A 658 -50.64 -15.42 -7.32
CA THR A 658 -51.22 -16.68 -7.82
C THR A 658 -50.96 -17.82 -6.83
N VAL A 659 -49.70 -17.95 -6.37
CA VAL A 659 -49.31 -18.97 -5.39
C VAL A 659 -50.07 -18.81 -4.07
N ILE A 660 -50.22 -17.58 -3.57
CA ILE A 660 -50.97 -17.29 -2.33
C ILE A 660 -52.44 -17.66 -2.48
N GLN A 661 -53.08 -17.27 -3.59
CA GLN A 661 -54.50 -17.51 -3.85
C GLN A 661 -54.81 -18.99 -4.00
N GLU A 662 -54.01 -19.74 -4.77
CA GLU A 662 -54.19 -21.17 -4.94
C GLU A 662 -54.07 -21.92 -3.62
N LYS A 663 -53.07 -21.56 -2.81
CA LYS A 663 -52.83 -22.20 -1.52
C LYS A 663 -53.91 -21.86 -0.49
N LYS A 664 -54.35 -20.59 -0.44
CA LYS A 664 -55.49 -20.17 0.38
C LYS A 664 -56.77 -20.91 0.01
N LYS A 665 -57.04 -21.10 -1.30
CA LYS A 665 -58.20 -21.85 -1.78
C LYS A 665 -58.18 -23.30 -1.30
N LYS A 666 -57.02 -23.97 -1.39
CA LYS A 666 -56.84 -25.36 -0.91
C LYS A 666 -57.03 -25.49 0.61
N LEU A 667 -56.55 -24.51 1.38
CA LEU A 667 -56.75 -24.45 2.84
C LEU A 667 -58.23 -24.30 3.22
N LEU A 668 -58.97 -23.45 2.51
CA LEU A 668 -60.39 -23.19 2.77
C LEU A 668 -61.32 -24.33 2.30
N SER A 669 -60.93 -25.10 1.28
CA SER A 669 -61.72 -26.22 0.78
C SER A 669 -61.69 -27.46 1.67
N GLY A 670 -60.93 -27.44 2.78
CA GLY A 670 -60.87 -28.55 3.73
C GLY A 670 -60.20 -29.81 3.18
N ASP A 671 -59.28 -29.66 2.20
CA ASP A 671 -58.60 -30.78 1.56
C ASP A 671 -57.79 -31.59 2.60
N PRO A 672 -57.97 -32.92 2.73
CA PRO A 672 -57.34 -33.74 3.77
C PRO A 672 -55.81 -33.71 3.77
N GLU A 673 -55.18 -33.31 2.66
CA GLU A 673 -53.72 -33.14 2.57
C GLU A 673 -53.16 -32.03 3.46
N ILE A 674 -53.97 -31.05 3.84
CA ILE A 674 -53.55 -29.88 4.62
C ILE A 674 -54.08 -29.94 6.06
N GLY A 675 -55.22 -30.62 6.28
CA GLY A 675 -55.91 -30.67 7.57
C GLY A 675 -55.53 -31.80 8.54
N THR A 676 -54.78 -32.82 8.12
CA THR A 676 -54.49 -33.98 8.99
C THR A 676 -53.06 -34.53 8.83
N LYS A 677 -52.26 -34.46 9.89
CA LYS A 677 -51.01 -35.24 10.11
C LYS A 677 -49.84 -35.10 9.11
N ARG A 678 -49.68 -34.01 8.34
CA ARG A 678 -48.34 -33.69 7.80
C ARG A 678 -47.49 -33.09 8.93
N LYS A 679 -46.36 -33.73 9.27
CA LYS A 679 -45.32 -33.13 10.16
C LYS A 679 -44.74 -31.83 9.57
N ARG A 680 -44.87 -31.64 8.25
CA ARG A 680 -44.33 -30.54 7.44
C ARG A 680 -45.31 -29.36 7.39
N LYS A 681 -45.01 -28.24 8.04
CA LYS A 681 -45.68 -26.95 7.76
C LYS A 681 -44.71 -26.04 7.00
N ALA A 682 -45.03 -25.67 5.77
CA ALA A 682 -44.23 -24.71 5.02
C ALA A 682 -44.40 -23.31 5.64
N LEU A 683 -43.48 -22.38 5.35
CA LEU A 683 -43.55 -21.01 5.85
C LEU A 683 -44.88 -20.33 5.48
N MET A 684 -45.35 -20.56 4.25
CA MET A 684 -46.63 -20.06 3.77
C MET A 684 -47.82 -20.57 4.60
N ASP A 685 -47.79 -21.84 5.03
CA ASP A 685 -48.88 -22.40 5.85
C ASP A 685 -48.98 -21.69 7.20
N LEU A 686 -47.84 -21.38 7.81
CA LEU A 686 -47.78 -20.63 9.06
C LEU A 686 -48.32 -19.20 8.91
N LEU A 687 -47.98 -18.54 7.80
CA LEU A 687 -48.47 -17.19 7.50
C LEU A 687 -49.98 -17.17 7.26
N LEU A 688 -50.50 -18.12 6.49
CA LEU A 688 -51.93 -18.24 6.18
C LEU A 688 -52.75 -18.67 7.40
N GLU A 689 -52.25 -19.60 8.22
CA GLU A 689 -52.90 -19.97 9.49
C GLU A 689 -53.01 -18.77 10.44
N HIS A 690 -51.93 -17.99 10.58
CA HIS A 690 -51.95 -16.80 11.43
C HIS A 690 -52.92 -15.73 10.89
N HIS A 691 -52.93 -15.50 9.57
CA HIS A 691 -53.90 -14.62 8.91
C HIS A 691 -55.36 -15.04 9.18
N LEU A 692 -55.66 -16.34 9.13
CA LEU A 692 -57.01 -16.86 9.36
C LEU A 692 -57.42 -16.85 10.84
N GLN A 693 -56.48 -17.06 11.77
CA GLN A 693 -56.75 -17.15 13.21
C GLN A 693 -56.77 -15.80 13.93
N THR A 694 -55.73 -14.98 13.75
CA THR A 694 -55.58 -13.72 14.48
C THR A 694 -56.03 -12.50 13.69
N LYS A 695 -56.06 -12.61 12.35
CA LYS A 695 -56.30 -11.48 11.41
C LYS A 695 -55.31 -10.32 11.57
N ASP A 696 -54.20 -10.51 12.28
CA ASP A 696 -53.16 -9.49 12.48
C ASP A 696 -52.29 -9.27 11.23
N LEU A 697 -52.34 -10.20 10.27
CA LEU A 697 -51.64 -10.09 8.98
C LEU A 697 -52.67 -9.83 7.89
N THR A 698 -52.40 -8.88 7.01
CA THR A 698 -53.17 -8.72 5.77
C THR A 698 -52.65 -9.66 4.68
N GLU A 699 -53.41 -9.86 3.59
CA GLU A 699 -52.88 -10.60 2.43
C GLU A 699 -51.66 -9.90 1.81
N GLU A 700 -51.67 -8.57 1.85
CA GLU A 700 -50.53 -7.76 1.40
C GLU A 700 -49.29 -8.03 2.26
N ASP A 701 -49.45 -8.11 3.58
CA ASP A 701 -48.34 -8.48 4.47
C ASP A 701 -47.82 -9.91 4.21
N ILE A 702 -48.67 -10.83 3.75
CA ILE A 702 -48.23 -12.19 3.36
C ILE A 702 -47.47 -12.11 2.05
N ARG A 703 -47.96 -11.36 1.06
CA ARG A 703 -47.28 -11.12 -0.22
C ARG A 703 -45.88 -10.52 -0.01
N GLU A 704 -45.76 -9.51 0.85
CA GLU A 704 -44.46 -8.88 1.19
C GLU A 704 -43.43 -9.92 1.68
N GLU A 705 -43.83 -10.80 2.60
CA GLU A 705 -42.92 -11.83 3.12
C GLU A 705 -42.63 -12.89 2.05
N VAL A 706 -43.64 -13.31 1.29
CA VAL A 706 -43.49 -14.31 0.22
C VAL A 706 -42.55 -13.83 -0.87
N ASP A 707 -42.69 -12.59 -1.33
CA ASP A 707 -41.76 -11.95 -2.27
C ASP A 707 -40.34 -11.91 -1.70
N THR A 708 -40.22 -11.53 -0.42
CA THR A 708 -38.92 -11.47 0.28
C THR A 708 -38.24 -12.84 0.31
N PHE A 709 -38.94 -13.89 0.76
CA PHE A 709 -38.35 -15.22 0.88
C PHE A 709 -38.13 -15.91 -0.47
N ALA A 710 -39.02 -15.68 -1.44
CA ALA A 710 -38.84 -16.20 -2.78
C ALA A 710 -37.55 -15.63 -3.39
N PHE A 711 -37.34 -14.31 -3.33
CA PHE A 711 -36.11 -13.68 -3.81
C PHE A 711 -34.87 -14.08 -3.01
N GLU A 712 -34.86 -13.82 -1.70
CA GLU A 712 -33.67 -14.02 -0.85
C GLU A 712 -33.24 -15.48 -0.75
N GLY A 713 -34.20 -16.41 -0.88
CA GLY A 713 -33.98 -17.84 -0.68
C GLY A 713 -33.43 -18.61 -1.88
N HIS A 714 -33.62 -18.14 -3.13
CA HIS A 714 -33.07 -18.82 -4.31
C HIS A 714 -31.85 -18.12 -4.90
N ASP A 715 -31.90 -16.79 -5.03
CA ASP A 715 -30.93 -16.08 -5.86
C ASP A 715 -29.56 -16.00 -5.16
N THR A 716 -29.59 -15.91 -3.82
CA THR A 716 -28.38 -15.87 -2.98
C THR A 716 -27.66 -17.22 -2.92
N THR A 717 -28.41 -18.33 -2.80
CA THR A 717 -27.86 -19.69 -2.75
C THR A 717 -27.39 -20.13 -4.12
N ALA A 718 -28.15 -19.84 -5.18
CA ALA A 718 -27.74 -20.13 -6.55
C ALA A 718 -26.40 -19.47 -6.92
N THR A 719 -26.22 -18.22 -6.50
CA THR A 719 -24.96 -17.49 -6.70
C THR A 719 -23.81 -18.09 -5.90
N GLY A 720 -24.06 -18.45 -4.63
CA GLY A 720 -23.06 -19.10 -3.77
C GLY A 720 -22.59 -20.45 -4.34
N ILE A 721 -23.54 -21.28 -4.80
CA ILE A 721 -23.27 -22.57 -5.44
C ILE A 721 -22.50 -22.38 -6.75
N SER A 722 -22.92 -21.43 -7.59
CA SER A 722 -22.28 -21.18 -8.89
C SER A 722 -20.81 -20.77 -8.74
N TRP A 723 -20.49 -19.86 -7.81
CA TRP A 723 -19.12 -19.47 -7.53
C TRP A 723 -18.31 -20.60 -6.89
N ALA A 724 -18.92 -21.42 -6.02
CA ALA A 724 -18.26 -22.58 -5.44
C ALA A 724 -17.90 -23.62 -6.50
N LEU A 725 -18.83 -23.98 -7.39
CA LEU A 725 -18.59 -24.92 -8.49
C LEU A 725 -17.50 -24.40 -9.45
N TYR A 726 -17.48 -23.09 -9.71
CA TYR A 726 -16.43 -22.45 -10.48
C TYR A 726 -15.04 -22.57 -9.81
N LEU A 727 -14.93 -22.25 -8.52
CA LEU A 727 -13.67 -22.37 -7.79
C LEU A 727 -13.22 -23.83 -7.69
N ILE A 728 -14.13 -24.77 -7.44
CA ILE A 728 -13.84 -26.20 -7.41
C ILE A 728 -13.35 -26.70 -8.78
N GLY A 729 -13.97 -26.23 -9.87
CA GLY A 729 -13.58 -26.57 -11.24
C GLY A 729 -12.23 -25.97 -11.66
N LEU A 730 -11.80 -24.86 -11.04
CA LEU A 730 -10.50 -24.24 -11.28
C LEU A 730 -9.36 -24.91 -10.47
N HIS A 731 -9.69 -25.55 -9.35
CA HIS A 731 -8.73 -26.12 -8.40
C HIS A 731 -8.86 -27.65 -8.29
N LYS A 732 -8.22 -28.37 -9.22
CA LYS A 732 -8.30 -29.83 -9.33
C LYS A 732 -7.98 -30.57 -8.02
N ASN A 733 -6.94 -30.13 -7.30
CA ASN A 733 -6.53 -30.71 -6.02
C ASN A 733 -7.61 -30.56 -4.92
N VAL A 734 -8.36 -29.45 -4.92
CA VAL A 734 -9.48 -29.26 -3.99
C VAL A 734 -10.63 -30.18 -4.37
N GLN A 735 -10.93 -30.29 -5.67
CA GLN A 735 -11.96 -31.20 -6.17
C GLN A 735 -11.67 -32.67 -5.85
N GLU A 736 -10.41 -33.11 -6.00
CA GLU A 736 -9.95 -34.45 -5.65
C GLU A 736 -10.16 -34.75 -4.14
N LYS A 737 -9.82 -33.81 -3.25
CA LYS A 737 -10.09 -33.96 -1.80
C LYS A 737 -11.58 -34.02 -1.47
N ILE A 738 -12.42 -33.25 -2.16
CA ILE A 738 -13.88 -33.34 -1.99
C ILE A 738 -14.37 -34.71 -2.48
N HIS A 739 -13.87 -35.20 -3.62
CA HIS A 739 -14.19 -36.52 -4.13
C HIS A 739 -13.82 -37.64 -3.13
N GLU A 740 -12.63 -37.59 -2.53
CA GLU A 740 -12.21 -38.52 -1.47
C GLU A 740 -13.15 -38.46 -0.25
N GLU A 741 -13.52 -37.25 0.19
CA GLU A 741 -14.49 -37.06 1.28
C GLU A 741 -15.85 -37.67 0.95
N LEU A 742 -16.35 -37.43 -0.27
CA LEU A 742 -17.64 -37.96 -0.72
C LEU A 742 -17.61 -39.48 -0.91
N ASP A 743 -16.52 -40.05 -1.41
CA ASP A 743 -16.38 -41.50 -1.55
C ASP A 743 -16.36 -42.19 -0.17
N ARG A 744 -15.72 -41.56 0.82
CA ARG A 744 -15.76 -42.05 2.21
C ARG A 744 -17.17 -42.07 2.79
N ILE A 745 -18.00 -41.07 2.47
CA ILE A 745 -19.36 -40.90 3.03
C ILE A 745 -20.41 -41.75 2.29
N PHE A 746 -20.31 -41.85 0.97
CA PHE A 746 -21.33 -42.47 0.13
C PHE A 746 -20.92 -43.82 -0.47
N GLY A 747 -19.63 -44.16 -0.44
CA GLY A 747 -19.11 -45.37 -1.09
C GLY A 747 -19.51 -45.42 -2.56
N ASP A 748 -19.98 -46.58 -3.02
CA ASP A 748 -20.39 -46.83 -4.40
C ASP A 748 -21.81 -46.36 -4.74
N ASP A 749 -22.60 -45.92 -3.76
CA ASP A 749 -24.00 -45.52 -3.98
C ASP A 749 -24.11 -44.02 -4.35
N ILE A 750 -24.09 -43.77 -5.66
CA ILE A 750 -24.18 -42.43 -6.26
C ILE A 750 -25.58 -41.81 -6.06
N GLU A 751 -26.61 -42.64 -6.00
CA GLU A 751 -28.02 -42.21 -5.97
C GLU A 751 -28.52 -41.99 -4.54
N ARG A 752 -27.79 -42.49 -3.51
CA ARG A 752 -28.16 -42.30 -2.10
C ARG A 752 -28.42 -40.83 -1.76
N HIS A 753 -29.54 -40.56 -1.11
CA HIS A 753 -29.83 -39.23 -0.57
C HIS A 753 -28.91 -38.91 0.63
N ALA A 754 -28.43 -37.68 0.68
CA ALA A 754 -27.67 -37.16 1.82
C ALA A 754 -28.60 -36.91 3.01
N ASP A 755 -28.21 -37.38 4.19
CA ASP A 755 -28.91 -37.18 5.45
C ASP A 755 -28.20 -36.16 6.36
N THR A 756 -28.72 -35.95 7.57
CA THR A 756 -28.17 -34.96 8.50
C THR A 756 -26.78 -35.31 9.06
N ASN A 757 -26.43 -36.59 9.13
CA ASN A 757 -25.10 -37.03 9.58
C ASN A 757 -24.09 -36.83 8.46
N ASP A 758 -24.45 -37.16 7.21
CA ASP A 758 -23.60 -36.91 6.05
C ASP A 758 -23.17 -35.45 5.96
N LEU A 759 -24.11 -34.51 6.17
CA LEU A 759 -23.81 -33.07 6.13
C LEU A 759 -22.83 -32.59 7.20
N LYS A 760 -22.75 -33.30 8.34
CA LYS A 760 -21.75 -33.05 9.39
C LYS A 760 -20.38 -33.62 9.00
N ASP A 761 -20.38 -34.74 8.27
CA ASP A 761 -19.18 -35.44 7.83
C ASP A 761 -18.54 -34.82 6.57
N MET A 762 -19.31 -34.03 5.81
CA MET A 762 -18.84 -33.13 4.73
C MET A 762 -18.09 -31.92 5.29
N GLN A 763 -16.98 -32.16 5.98
CA GLN A 763 -16.18 -31.14 6.67
C GLN A 763 -15.29 -30.36 5.72
N TYR A 764 -14.61 -31.04 4.81
CA TYR A 764 -13.75 -30.39 3.82
C TYR A 764 -14.60 -29.54 2.87
N LEU A 765 -15.73 -30.07 2.39
CA LEU A 765 -16.69 -29.28 1.60
C LEU A 765 -17.17 -28.04 2.37
N ASP A 766 -17.36 -28.10 3.69
CA ASP A 766 -17.67 -26.93 4.53
C ASP A 766 -16.60 -25.85 4.44
N TYR A 767 -15.32 -26.23 4.49
CA TYR A 767 -14.19 -25.30 4.36
C TYR A 767 -14.12 -24.68 2.96
N VAL A 768 -14.37 -25.49 1.92
CA VAL A 768 -14.42 -25.03 0.53
C VAL A 768 -15.55 -24.02 0.33
N LEU A 769 -16.76 -24.30 0.85
CA LEU A 769 -17.88 -23.37 0.80
C LEU A 769 -17.56 -22.05 1.52
N LYS A 770 -16.94 -22.15 2.71
CA LYS A 770 -16.57 -20.95 3.47
C LYS A 770 -15.57 -20.08 2.73
N GLU A 771 -14.55 -20.68 2.13
CA GLU A 771 -13.55 -19.96 1.32
C GLU A 771 -14.16 -19.41 0.02
N SER A 772 -15.08 -20.15 -0.60
CA SER A 772 -15.83 -19.64 -1.76
C SER A 772 -16.61 -18.38 -1.38
N GLN A 773 -17.38 -18.42 -0.29
CA GLN A 773 -18.15 -17.28 0.22
C GLN A 773 -17.26 -16.14 0.74
N ARG A 774 -16.00 -16.41 1.12
CA ARG A 774 -15.02 -15.36 1.45
C ARG A 774 -14.60 -14.60 0.19
N ILE A 775 -14.28 -15.31 -0.88
CA ILE A 775 -13.86 -14.69 -2.14
C ILE A 775 -15.05 -14.06 -2.85
N TYR A 776 -16.17 -14.77 -2.95
CA TYR A 776 -17.38 -14.32 -3.65
C TYR A 776 -18.59 -14.38 -2.69
N PRO A 777 -18.70 -13.45 -1.73
CA PRO A 777 -19.87 -13.37 -0.87
C PRO A 777 -21.10 -13.03 -1.71
N SER A 778 -22.16 -13.84 -1.62
CA SER A 778 -23.40 -13.63 -2.38
C SER A 778 -23.97 -12.22 -2.18
N VAL A 779 -23.87 -11.66 -0.97
CA VAL A 779 -24.25 -10.26 -0.68
C VAL A 779 -23.00 -9.45 -0.33
N PRO A 780 -22.47 -8.63 -1.27
CA PRO A 780 -21.18 -7.96 -1.08
C PRO A 780 -21.27 -6.71 -0.21
N ILE A 781 -22.45 -6.09 -0.07
CA ILE A 781 -22.66 -4.80 0.56
C ILE A 781 -23.95 -4.83 1.40
N ILE A 782 -23.87 -4.39 2.66
CA ILE A 782 -25.05 -4.21 3.53
C ILE A 782 -24.99 -2.84 4.21
N SER A 783 -26.14 -2.17 4.40
CA SER A 783 -26.15 -0.81 4.93
C SER A 783 -27.15 -0.60 6.08
N ARG A 784 -26.87 0.40 6.90
CA ARG A 784 -27.65 0.90 8.04
C ARG A 784 -27.71 2.42 7.99
N GLU A 785 -28.70 2.99 8.66
CA GLU A 785 -28.80 4.44 8.88
C GLU A 785 -28.34 4.78 10.31
N ALA A 786 -27.53 5.83 10.47
CA ALA A 786 -27.19 6.36 11.78
C ALA A 786 -28.42 7.07 12.39
N PRO A 787 -29.01 6.56 13.49
CA PRO A 787 -30.23 7.14 14.06
C PRO A 787 -30.00 8.47 14.79
N GLU A 788 -28.75 8.73 15.18
CA GLU A 788 -28.25 9.89 15.89
C GLU A 788 -26.79 10.14 15.49
N ASN A 789 -26.17 11.21 16.00
CA ASN A 789 -24.72 11.38 15.85
C ASN A 789 -24.02 10.29 16.67
N ILE A 790 -23.18 9.48 16.03
CA ILE A 790 -22.50 8.34 16.65
C ILE A 790 -20.98 8.50 16.55
N ASN A 791 -20.27 7.94 17.51
CA ASN A 791 -18.81 7.81 17.46
C ASN A 791 -18.45 6.32 17.37
N ILE A 792 -17.83 5.91 16.28
CA ILE A 792 -17.33 4.55 16.09
C ILE A 792 -15.84 4.63 15.73
N CYS A 793 -15.00 3.88 16.45
CA CYS A 793 -13.54 3.85 16.25
C CYS A 793 -12.87 5.23 16.28
N GLY A 794 -13.39 6.19 17.04
CA GLY A 794 -12.87 7.56 17.11
C GLY A 794 -13.40 8.51 16.02
N TYR A 795 -14.20 8.01 15.09
CA TYR A 795 -14.80 8.80 14.01
C TYR A 795 -16.22 9.25 14.37
N SER A 796 -16.48 10.54 14.21
CA SER A 796 -17.82 11.12 14.39
C SER A 796 -18.64 10.99 13.10
N ILE A 797 -19.75 10.26 13.17
CA ILE A 797 -20.68 10.02 12.06
C ILE A 797 -22.00 10.75 12.33
N PRO A 798 -22.41 11.69 11.47
CA PRO A 798 -23.65 12.43 11.65
C PRO A 798 -24.91 11.55 11.55
N LYS A 799 -25.96 11.96 12.28
CA LYS A 799 -27.32 11.41 12.14
C LYS A 799 -27.77 11.42 10.68
N GLY A 800 -28.39 10.35 10.24
CA GLY A 800 -28.91 10.18 8.87
C GLY A 800 -27.88 9.66 7.86
N SER A 801 -26.59 9.54 8.25
CA SER A 801 -25.56 9.01 7.36
C SER A 801 -25.78 7.52 7.03
N SER A 802 -25.49 7.13 5.79
CA SER A 802 -25.50 5.73 5.36
C SER A 802 -24.24 5.02 5.85
N CYS A 803 -24.36 4.17 6.87
CA CYS A 803 -23.29 3.33 7.40
C CYS A 803 -23.30 1.98 6.66
N THR A 804 -22.30 1.73 5.82
CA THR A 804 -22.27 0.60 4.88
C THR A 804 -21.13 -0.33 5.20
N VAL A 805 -21.42 -1.61 5.45
CA VAL A 805 -20.43 -2.67 5.57
C VAL A 805 -20.19 -3.25 4.18
N HIS A 806 -18.94 -3.18 3.72
CA HIS A 806 -18.55 -3.77 2.45
C HIS A 806 -17.95 -5.16 2.71
N VAL A 807 -18.81 -6.17 2.80
CA VAL A 807 -18.47 -7.57 3.09
C VAL A 807 -17.35 -8.08 2.17
N TYR A 808 -17.42 -7.74 0.88
CA TYR A 808 -16.40 -8.15 -0.10
C TYR A 808 -14.99 -7.60 0.19
N LEU A 809 -14.87 -6.39 0.76
CA LEU A 809 -13.57 -5.81 1.16
C LEU A 809 -13.11 -6.33 2.52
N LEU A 810 -14.05 -6.45 3.47
CA LEU A 810 -13.80 -7.04 4.78
C LEU A 810 -13.22 -8.46 4.68
N HIS A 811 -13.75 -9.28 3.77
CA HIS A 811 -13.27 -10.65 3.52
C HIS A 811 -11.94 -10.72 2.77
N ARG A 812 -11.42 -9.56 2.34
CA ARG A 812 -10.13 -9.37 1.67
C ARG A 812 -9.13 -8.56 2.49
N ASP A 813 -9.44 -8.32 3.76
CA ASP A 813 -8.50 -7.65 4.64
C ASP A 813 -7.23 -8.51 4.80
N GLU A 814 -6.12 -8.05 4.24
CA GLU A 814 -4.86 -8.78 4.24
C GLU A 814 -4.27 -8.97 5.65
N THR A 815 -4.68 -8.13 6.62
CA THR A 815 -4.29 -8.32 8.03
C THR A 815 -4.96 -9.53 8.67
N VAL A 816 -6.11 -9.97 8.15
CA VAL A 816 -6.86 -11.14 8.62
C VAL A 816 -6.66 -12.35 7.70
N PHE A 817 -6.62 -12.11 6.38
CA PHE A 817 -6.51 -13.12 5.34
C PHE A 817 -5.26 -12.86 4.48
N PRO A 818 -4.08 -13.34 4.89
CA PRO A 818 -2.84 -13.15 4.12
C PRO A 818 -2.97 -13.71 2.71
N ASN A 819 -2.49 -12.99 1.69
CA ASN A 819 -2.76 -13.28 0.28
C ASN A 819 -4.27 -13.42 0.01
N PRO A 820 -5.07 -12.35 0.19
CA PRO A 820 -6.54 -12.42 0.24
C PRO A 820 -7.18 -12.92 -1.05
N GLU A 821 -6.49 -12.82 -2.19
CA GLU A 821 -6.99 -13.35 -3.46
C GLU A 821 -6.69 -14.85 -3.66
N LYS A 822 -5.86 -15.49 -2.85
CA LYS A 822 -5.61 -16.95 -2.97
C LYS A 822 -6.80 -17.73 -2.42
N PHE A 823 -7.35 -18.64 -3.24
CA PHE A 823 -8.34 -19.64 -2.81
C PHE A 823 -7.66 -20.73 -1.98
N ASP A 824 -7.94 -20.73 -0.68
CA ASP A 824 -7.31 -21.60 0.29
C ASP A 824 -8.31 -22.08 1.37
N PRO A 825 -8.95 -23.25 1.17
CA PRO A 825 -9.89 -23.82 2.13
C PRO A 825 -9.29 -24.05 3.52
N ASP A 826 -7.98 -24.27 3.62
CA ASP A 826 -7.30 -24.59 4.88
C ASP A 826 -7.35 -23.41 5.88
N ARG A 827 -7.67 -22.19 5.42
CA ARG A 827 -7.96 -21.03 6.28
C ARG A 827 -9.08 -21.32 7.28
N PHE A 828 -10.02 -22.20 6.93
CA PHE A 828 -11.18 -22.52 7.76
C PHE A 828 -11.01 -23.78 8.61
N LEU A 829 -9.81 -24.37 8.63
CA LEU A 829 -9.45 -25.36 9.63
C LEU A 829 -9.66 -24.81 11.06
N PRO A 830 -10.01 -25.66 12.04
CA PRO A 830 -10.25 -25.22 13.42
C PRO A 830 -9.06 -24.44 14.01
N GLU A 831 -7.83 -24.93 13.83
CA GLU A 831 -6.61 -24.27 14.30
C GLU A 831 -6.39 -22.89 13.66
N ASN A 832 -6.69 -22.75 12.37
CA ASN A 832 -6.49 -21.50 11.62
C ASN A 832 -7.62 -20.48 11.84
N SER A 833 -8.73 -20.91 12.42
CA SER A 833 -9.89 -20.05 12.72
C SER A 833 -9.99 -19.63 14.18
N ALA A 834 -9.27 -20.30 15.09
CA ALA A 834 -9.42 -20.13 16.54
C ALA A 834 -9.23 -18.68 17.03
N ASN A 835 -8.29 -17.93 16.43
CA ASN A 835 -7.96 -16.56 16.81
C ASN A 835 -8.55 -15.50 15.87
N ARG A 836 -9.45 -15.89 14.94
CA ARG A 836 -10.03 -14.95 13.98
C ARG A 836 -11.09 -14.08 14.68
N HIS A 837 -11.06 -12.78 14.41
CA HIS A 837 -12.11 -11.88 14.89
C HIS A 837 -13.50 -12.34 14.42
N PRO A 838 -14.53 -12.44 15.29
CA PRO A 838 -15.84 -13.00 14.93
C PRO A 838 -16.54 -12.29 13.76
N PHE A 839 -16.31 -10.97 13.64
CA PHE A 839 -16.88 -10.14 12.58
C PHE A 839 -16.00 -10.04 11.32
N ALA A 840 -14.84 -10.69 11.24
CA ALA A 840 -14.01 -10.65 10.04
C ALA A 840 -14.53 -11.55 8.90
N TYR A 841 -15.38 -12.53 9.23
CA TYR A 841 -16.01 -13.42 8.26
C TYR A 841 -17.52 -13.50 8.50
N ILE A 842 -18.26 -12.69 7.74
CA ILE A 842 -19.71 -12.50 7.88
C ILE A 842 -20.50 -12.64 6.55
N PRO A 843 -20.37 -13.75 5.80
CA PRO A 843 -21.12 -13.94 4.54
C PRO A 843 -22.65 -13.91 4.75
N PHE A 844 -23.13 -14.28 5.94
CA PHE A 844 -24.54 -14.26 6.34
C PHE A 844 -24.90 -13.07 7.25
N SER A 845 -24.07 -12.01 7.23
CA SER A 845 -24.11 -10.90 8.19
C SER A 845 -23.94 -11.40 9.64
N ALA A 846 -24.07 -10.52 10.62
CA ALA A 846 -24.03 -10.83 12.04
C ALA A 846 -25.03 -9.98 12.84
N GLY A 847 -25.16 -10.28 14.14
CA GLY A 847 -26.05 -9.59 15.06
C GLY A 847 -27.55 -9.88 14.83
N PRO A 848 -28.46 -9.02 15.34
CA PRO A 848 -29.90 -9.26 15.29
C PRO A 848 -30.48 -9.32 13.87
N ARG A 849 -29.79 -8.72 12.90
CA ARG A 849 -30.15 -8.68 11.47
C ARG A 849 -29.33 -9.69 10.65
N ASN A 850 -28.88 -10.78 11.25
CA ASN A 850 -28.26 -11.87 10.50
C ASN A 850 -29.28 -12.60 9.62
N CYS A 851 -28.77 -13.35 8.64
CA CYS A 851 -29.59 -14.16 7.76
C CYS A 851 -30.40 -15.18 8.57
N ILE A 852 -31.72 -15.21 8.38
CA ILE A 852 -32.60 -16.20 9.03
C ILE A 852 -32.40 -17.59 8.40
N GLY A 853 -32.10 -17.63 7.11
CA GLY A 853 -31.95 -18.83 6.29
C GLY A 853 -30.53 -19.40 6.25
N GLN A 854 -29.59 -18.93 7.09
CA GLN A 854 -28.18 -19.37 7.01
C GLN A 854 -28.03 -20.90 7.03
N ARG A 855 -28.74 -21.59 7.92
CA ARG A 855 -28.67 -23.06 8.03
C ARG A 855 -29.33 -23.76 6.84
N PHE A 856 -30.42 -23.19 6.32
CA PHE A 856 -31.09 -23.67 5.12
C PHE A 856 -30.12 -23.61 3.93
N ALA A 857 -29.50 -22.44 3.70
CA ALA A 857 -28.55 -22.20 2.62
C ALA A 857 -27.37 -23.17 2.66
N ILE A 858 -26.74 -23.36 3.82
CA ILE A 858 -25.59 -24.28 3.94
C ILE A 858 -26.00 -25.75 3.67
N MET A 859 -27.21 -26.16 4.09
CA MET A 859 -27.72 -27.50 3.79
C MET A 859 -27.97 -27.67 2.29
N GLU A 860 -28.64 -26.70 1.66
CA GLU A 860 -28.88 -26.67 0.21
C GLU A 860 -27.56 -26.73 -0.57
N GLU A 861 -26.63 -25.82 -0.28
CA GLU A 861 -25.30 -25.75 -0.92
C GLU A 861 -24.56 -27.09 -0.85
N LYS A 862 -24.50 -27.71 0.33
CA LYS A 862 -23.82 -29.00 0.52
C LYS A 862 -24.48 -30.13 -0.26
N ILE A 863 -25.81 -30.22 -0.25
CA ILE A 863 -26.53 -31.31 -0.94
C ILE A 863 -26.42 -31.16 -2.45
N VAL A 864 -26.63 -29.95 -2.97
CA VAL A 864 -26.55 -29.69 -4.42
C VAL A 864 -25.14 -29.97 -4.92
N ILE A 865 -24.11 -29.41 -4.27
CA ILE A 865 -22.72 -29.57 -4.71
C ILE A 865 -22.23 -31.01 -4.55
N SER A 866 -22.54 -31.67 -3.43
CA SER A 866 -22.16 -33.08 -3.25
C SER A 866 -22.83 -33.99 -4.28
N THR A 867 -24.09 -33.73 -4.64
CA THR A 867 -24.81 -34.53 -5.65
C THR A 867 -24.23 -34.33 -7.04
N ILE A 868 -23.83 -33.10 -7.40
CA ILE A 868 -23.10 -32.80 -8.64
C ILE A 868 -21.75 -33.52 -8.67
N LEU A 869 -20.92 -33.37 -7.63
CA LEU A 869 -19.56 -33.91 -7.59
C LEU A 869 -19.49 -35.44 -7.41
N ARG A 870 -20.56 -36.08 -6.92
CA ARG A 870 -20.67 -37.54 -6.96
C ARG A 870 -20.82 -38.08 -8.39
N ASN A 871 -21.42 -37.29 -9.27
CA ASN A 871 -21.73 -37.67 -10.65
C ASN A 871 -20.72 -37.16 -11.69
N PHE A 872 -20.10 -36.00 -11.44
CA PHE A 872 -19.30 -35.30 -12.43
C PHE A 872 -17.92 -34.87 -11.93
N THR A 873 -17.00 -34.74 -12.87
CA THR A 873 -15.78 -33.94 -12.74
C THR A 873 -15.96 -32.64 -13.51
N LEU A 874 -15.58 -31.53 -12.87
CA LEU A 874 -15.78 -30.18 -13.37
C LEU A 874 -14.43 -29.56 -13.74
N GLU A 875 -14.40 -28.86 -14.87
CA GLU A 875 -13.25 -28.07 -15.28
C GLU A 875 -13.73 -26.66 -15.66
N SER A 876 -13.33 -25.66 -14.89
CA SER A 876 -13.65 -24.27 -15.19
C SER A 876 -12.70 -23.74 -16.25
N LEU A 877 -13.26 -23.19 -17.33
CA LEU A 877 -12.50 -22.88 -18.55
C LEU A 877 -11.90 -21.48 -18.55
N ASP A 878 -12.42 -20.60 -17.70
CA ASP A 878 -12.04 -19.20 -17.65
C ASP A 878 -11.24 -18.89 -16.38
N PRO A 879 -10.08 -18.23 -16.51
CA PRO A 879 -9.34 -17.75 -15.34
C PRO A 879 -10.10 -16.61 -14.66
N ARG A 880 -9.81 -16.40 -13.37
CA ARG A 880 -10.57 -15.49 -12.50
C ARG A 880 -10.59 -14.04 -12.97
N ASP A 881 -9.51 -13.58 -13.59
CA ASP A 881 -9.37 -12.22 -14.13
C ASP A 881 -10.31 -11.95 -15.31
N LYS A 882 -10.82 -12.99 -15.98
CA LYS A 882 -11.80 -12.88 -17.08
C LYS A 882 -13.26 -12.97 -16.65
N LEU A 883 -13.54 -13.21 -15.36
CA LEU A 883 -14.89 -13.29 -14.80
C LEU A 883 -15.10 -12.19 -13.77
N PRO A 884 -15.38 -10.95 -14.21
CA PRO A 884 -15.53 -9.83 -13.30
C PRO A 884 -16.81 -9.97 -12.49
N PRO A 885 -16.74 -9.87 -11.15
CA PRO A 885 -17.92 -9.81 -10.31
C PRO A 885 -18.65 -8.47 -10.49
N ALA A 886 -19.99 -8.53 -10.50
CA ALA A 886 -20.89 -7.40 -10.66
C ALA A 886 -21.92 -7.40 -9.51
N PRO A 887 -22.02 -6.31 -8.72
CA PRO A 887 -23.03 -6.17 -7.67
C PRO A 887 -24.39 -5.80 -8.28
N GLU A 888 -25.31 -6.76 -8.29
CA GLU A 888 -26.68 -6.68 -8.81
C GLU A 888 -27.67 -7.11 -7.72
N LEU A 889 -27.64 -6.41 -6.58
CA LEU A 889 -28.15 -6.80 -5.24
C LEU A 889 -27.38 -7.98 -4.63
N ILE A 890 -27.07 -8.98 -5.45
CA ILE A 890 -26.15 -10.07 -5.17
C ILE A 890 -24.92 -10.00 -6.08
N LEU A 891 -23.87 -10.76 -5.76
CA LEU A 891 -22.61 -10.74 -6.51
C LEU A 891 -22.66 -11.68 -7.72
N ARG A 892 -23.20 -11.22 -8.85
CA ARG A 892 -23.23 -11.97 -10.11
C ARG A 892 -21.89 -11.88 -10.85
N CYS A 893 -21.72 -12.70 -11.88
CA CYS A 893 -20.64 -12.53 -12.84
C CYS A 893 -21.17 -11.79 -14.06
N SER A 894 -20.45 -10.77 -14.55
CA SER A 894 -20.85 -10.04 -15.77
C SER A 894 -20.72 -10.87 -17.06
N GLN A 895 -20.11 -12.05 -16.97
CA GLN A 895 -19.86 -12.97 -18.07
C GLN A 895 -20.36 -14.37 -17.70
N PRO A 896 -20.74 -15.21 -18.68
CA PRO A 896 -21.13 -16.59 -18.42
C PRO A 896 -20.02 -17.37 -17.69
N ILE A 897 -20.37 -18.14 -16.66
CA ILE A 897 -19.42 -19.00 -15.94
C ILE A 897 -19.35 -20.34 -16.67
N ARG A 898 -18.38 -20.49 -17.57
CA ARG A 898 -18.22 -21.67 -18.42
C ARG A 898 -17.51 -22.79 -17.68
N ILE A 899 -18.23 -23.88 -17.46
CA ILE A 899 -17.72 -25.12 -16.86
C ILE A 899 -17.89 -26.25 -17.84
N ARG A 900 -16.83 -27.03 -18.06
CA ARG A 900 -16.90 -28.31 -18.75
C ARG A 900 -17.24 -29.39 -17.74
N ILE A 901 -18.31 -30.13 -18.03
CA ILE A 901 -18.84 -31.17 -17.15
C ILE A 901 -18.55 -32.51 -17.81
N ARG A 902 -17.88 -33.41 -17.10
CA ARG A 902 -17.61 -34.78 -17.57
C ARG A 902 -18.13 -35.79 -16.56
N PRO A 903 -18.61 -36.97 -16.99
CA PRO A 903 -18.90 -38.05 -16.06
C PRO A 903 -17.68 -38.36 -15.20
N ARG A 904 -17.87 -38.50 -13.89
CA ARG A 904 -16.79 -38.81 -12.97
C ARG A 904 -16.30 -40.24 -13.19
N GLN A 905 -15.01 -40.41 -13.48
CA GLN A 905 -14.39 -41.73 -13.53
C GLN A 905 -13.88 -42.10 -12.13
N ARG A 906 -14.50 -43.11 -11.51
CA ARG A 906 -14.03 -43.65 -10.23
C ARG A 906 -12.88 -44.62 -10.50
N LEU A 907 -11.75 -44.41 -9.82
CA LEU A 907 -10.69 -45.41 -9.78
C LEU A 907 -11.19 -46.52 -8.85
N HIS A 908 -11.60 -47.66 -9.43
CA HIS A 908 -11.85 -48.86 -8.64
C HIS A 908 -10.52 -49.28 -7.99
N THR A 909 -10.38 -49.08 -6.68
CA THR A 909 -9.32 -49.69 -5.88
C THR A 909 -9.76 -51.03 -5.33
#